data_AF-A0A0K1E835-F1
#
_entry.id   AF-A0A0K1E835-F1
#
_cell.length_a   1.000
_cell.length_b   1.000
_cell.length_c   1.000
_cell.angle_alpha   90.00
_cell.angle_beta   90.00
_cell.angle_gamma   90.00
#
_symmetry.space_group_name_H-M   'P 1'
#
loop_
_entity.id
_entity.type
_entity.pdbx_description
1 polymer ?
#
loop_
_entity_poly.entity_id
_entity_poly.type
_entity_poly.pdbx_seq_one_letter_code
_entity_poly.pdbx_strand_id
1 'polypeptide(L)'
;MARQFQAELILPDIATFHVARFVATHESGRPPEVQVEAILEGVVELDALVGRAGALRFGVLGEESRTFPGIIESATIVGGTERGLGARPTHYRLRLVSVLCLLARSVDSRIFQHLSVPEIVTQVLSEHGVTRVEQRLVDTYEPREYCVQYQESALDFVSRLCEHEGIHLQSEPDAEGAETIVLCDDSETAPFMAGDPALAARPRTALLEAEDAIYALRPKRRVRSGKVVLRDFDFEHPKLDLTVTAAAKESPELAVYDYPGGYSSPEQGERLARIRLEAEQVASQGLEVDAVCARLVAGHRLRVIDAGELDGSYFTVSVTHTFDGGVGEGAGKASYLARARLLPEAIPFRPPRRTPIPVIAGPQTATVVAPEGAAPESIHTDKQGRCKVRFHWDRSGIQDERASCWMRVMQLQTSGSLVLPRVDWEVIVEFLEGDPDRPIITGRLYNGVFMPPYALPEGKTRTALRSASTPGGGGANEIRFEDKAGAEEIMMHAQRDMKVAAANNAKRRVGNNETTVIGNNASLQVGGEQTTKITKGEQITIGANQVVTVGGDRKVEVNAVSATTVHGNATTTVGGNQFEMDGNPLEALLALAAQAAEQFAQSLADNAVAAIQANVDGAVNQVMGPINALNDQVQGISDAMKAVGDGDLSGMGAMVAGASRLPGAGEFAAALGGRGSAAGRGGGGGGGGGVGGGGGGDALGGLTTAANGAAGQANALTAMAAGAARGAMHQAIGQGVGAAHQALASALGVDGGGGGGSSMANQGGPEGDVAGIDATDREKGPGRATARVVGTHEESVGSMKILAAIQDIDTNVGASRSQDVGVGTLQLAIGDYAETVGGSKDEKALGLIVLSKAGESETVGGSKTTMVGGAIIDKLSGSQVIEAGGPATFVGAFHKIEAKGAITFKCGASEVVIAEEGISITSPLVVFLAPKIQLPKKVTEL
;
A
#
# COMPACT_ATOMS: atom_id res chain seq x y z
N MET A 1 -13.68 -27.51 -100.56
CA MET A 1 -14.19 -26.12 -100.53
C MET A 1 -13.62 -25.44 -99.30
N ALA A 2 -13.22 -24.17 -99.36
CA ALA A 2 -12.75 -23.45 -98.19
C ALA A 2 -13.91 -23.31 -97.18
N ARG A 3 -13.65 -23.54 -95.88
CA ARG A 3 -14.67 -23.39 -94.83
C ARG A 3 -15.10 -21.92 -94.74
N GLN A 4 -16.40 -21.68 -94.87
CA GLN A 4 -16.97 -20.35 -94.76
C GLN A 4 -17.30 -20.08 -93.29
N PHE A 5 -16.67 -19.06 -92.69
CA PHE A 5 -16.98 -18.61 -91.34
C PHE A 5 -18.11 -17.59 -91.37
N GLN A 6 -18.94 -17.61 -90.33
CA GLN A 6 -20.02 -16.64 -90.12
C GLN A 6 -20.00 -16.13 -88.68
N ALA A 7 -20.48 -14.91 -88.48
CA ALA A 7 -20.66 -14.31 -87.18
C ALA A 7 -21.89 -13.42 -87.15
N GLU A 8 -22.65 -13.52 -86.07
CA GLU A 8 -23.87 -12.75 -85.82
C GLU A 8 -23.88 -12.27 -84.37
N LEU A 9 -24.36 -11.06 -84.14
CA LEU A 9 -24.57 -10.55 -82.79
C LEU A 9 -26.07 -10.47 -82.54
N ILE A 10 -26.54 -11.24 -81.56
CA ILE A 10 -27.96 -11.36 -81.25
C ILE A 10 -28.26 -10.58 -79.98
N LEU A 11 -29.14 -9.59 -80.07
CA LEU A 11 -29.77 -8.94 -78.91
C LEU A 11 -31.24 -9.40 -78.89
N PRO A 12 -31.62 -10.37 -78.03
CA PRO A 12 -32.90 -11.08 -78.13
C PRO A 12 -34.13 -10.17 -78.18
N ASP A 13 -34.10 -9.05 -77.47
CA ASP A 13 -35.23 -8.12 -77.35
C ASP A 13 -35.21 -6.99 -78.39
N ILE A 14 -34.24 -6.97 -79.30
CA ILE A 14 -33.97 -5.81 -80.18
C ILE A 14 -33.82 -6.23 -81.64
N ALA A 15 -32.71 -6.89 -81.98
CA ALA A 15 -32.34 -7.21 -83.36
C ALA A 15 -31.19 -8.22 -83.41
N THR A 16 -31.07 -8.89 -84.56
CA THR A 16 -29.88 -9.63 -84.95
C THR A 16 -29.05 -8.79 -85.90
N PHE A 17 -27.81 -8.53 -85.52
CA PHE A 17 -26.85 -7.75 -86.30
C PHE A 17 -25.94 -8.68 -87.10
N HIS A 18 -25.70 -8.34 -88.36
CA HIS A 18 -24.68 -9.00 -89.16
C HIS A 18 -23.29 -8.49 -88.76
N VAL A 19 -22.37 -9.38 -88.41
CA VAL A 19 -21.05 -8.97 -87.93
C VAL A 19 -20.08 -8.82 -89.10
N ALA A 20 -19.57 -7.62 -89.32
CA ALA A 20 -18.55 -7.34 -90.33
C ALA A 20 -17.15 -7.68 -89.84
N ARG A 21 -16.84 -7.37 -88.58
CA ARG A 21 -15.56 -7.68 -87.94
C ARG A 21 -15.77 -7.87 -86.45
N PHE A 22 -15.02 -8.77 -85.83
CA PHE A 22 -14.90 -8.76 -84.38
C PHE A 22 -13.51 -9.16 -83.90
N VAL A 23 -13.18 -8.70 -82.69
CA VAL A 23 -12.04 -9.18 -81.90
C VAL A 23 -12.58 -9.55 -80.53
N ALA A 24 -12.55 -10.84 -80.19
CA ALA A 24 -12.99 -11.37 -78.90
C ALA A 24 -11.78 -11.89 -78.12
N THR A 25 -11.52 -11.31 -76.95
CA THR A 25 -10.41 -11.68 -76.07
C THR A 25 -10.94 -12.31 -74.79
N HIS A 26 -10.44 -13.49 -74.47
CA HIS A 26 -10.78 -14.23 -73.25
C HIS A 26 -9.48 -14.75 -72.62
N GLU A 27 -9.25 -14.43 -71.34
CA GLU A 27 -8.14 -14.93 -70.52
C GLU A 27 -8.73 -15.51 -69.23
N SER A 28 -8.32 -16.73 -68.85
CA SER A 28 -8.73 -17.38 -67.61
C SER A 28 -8.40 -16.48 -66.41
N GLY A 29 -9.39 -16.20 -65.56
CA GLY A 29 -9.24 -15.29 -64.43
C GLY A 29 -9.41 -13.80 -64.78
N ARG A 30 -9.84 -13.47 -66.00
CA ARG A 30 -10.20 -12.10 -66.40
C ARG A 30 -11.56 -12.08 -67.08
N PRO A 31 -12.35 -11.02 -66.87
CA PRO A 31 -13.62 -10.90 -67.54
C PRO A 31 -13.38 -10.72 -69.04
N PRO A 32 -14.02 -11.53 -69.90
CA PRO A 32 -13.78 -11.45 -71.33
C PRO A 32 -14.44 -10.24 -71.98
N GLU A 33 -13.85 -9.80 -73.09
CA GLU A 33 -14.22 -8.58 -73.81
C GLU A 33 -14.27 -8.81 -75.31
N VAL A 34 -15.25 -8.22 -75.97
CA VAL A 34 -15.45 -8.33 -77.41
C VAL A 34 -15.72 -6.98 -78.02
N GLN A 35 -14.92 -6.62 -79.03
CA GLN A 35 -15.19 -5.49 -79.91
C GLN A 35 -15.83 -6.01 -81.19
N VAL A 36 -17.02 -5.52 -81.52
CA VAL A 36 -17.81 -5.95 -82.68
C VAL A 36 -18.09 -4.74 -83.57
N GLU A 37 -17.78 -4.86 -84.85
CA GLU A 37 -18.30 -3.99 -85.91
C GLU A 37 -19.46 -4.72 -86.59
N ALA A 38 -20.66 -4.17 -86.43
CA ALA A 38 -21.93 -4.79 -86.75
C ALA A 38 -22.73 -3.93 -87.73
N ILE A 39 -23.54 -4.57 -88.56
CA ILE A 39 -24.34 -3.97 -89.63
C ILE A 39 -25.80 -4.37 -89.41
N LEU A 40 -26.71 -3.40 -89.47
CA LEU A 40 -28.16 -3.63 -89.35
C LEU A 40 -28.92 -2.93 -90.48
N GLU A 41 -29.90 -3.63 -91.08
CA GLU A 41 -30.87 -3.03 -92.00
C GLU A 41 -31.90 -2.22 -91.19
N GLY A 42 -31.56 -0.95 -90.93
CA GLY A 42 -32.37 -0.05 -90.10
C GLY A 42 -31.52 0.74 -89.12
N VAL A 43 -32.18 1.45 -88.19
CA VAL A 43 -31.53 2.21 -87.12
C VAL A 43 -32.18 1.84 -85.80
N VAL A 44 -31.36 1.40 -84.85
CA VAL A 44 -31.68 1.32 -83.42
C VAL A 44 -30.94 2.45 -82.71
N GLU A 45 -31.67 3.18 -81.86
CA GLU A 45 -31.12 4.24 -81.01
C GLU A 45 -30.12 3.66 -80.00
N LEU A 46 -29.03 4.39 -79.73
CA LEU A 46 -27.94 3.91 -78.88
C LEU A 46 -28.38 3.56 -77.47
N ASP A 47 -29.29 4.35 -76.89
CA ASP A 47 -29.84 4.13 -75.54
C ASP A 47 -30.63 2.83 -75.43
N ALA A 48 -31.16 2.32 -76.54
CA ALA A 48 -31.82 1.02 -76.56
C ALA A 48 -30.82 -0.14 -76.50
N LEU A 49 -29.57 0.07 -76.94
CA LEU A 49 -28.53 -0.97 -77.02
C LEU A 49 -27.72 -1.11 -75.74
N VAL A 50 -27.29 0.01 -75.15
CA VAL A 50 -26.38 0.02 -73.99
C VAL A 50 -27.07 -0.61 -72.76
N GLY A 51 -26.33 -1.46 -72.04
CA GLY A 51 -26.81 -2.16 -70.86
C GLY A 51 -27.70 -3.38 -71.16
N ARG A 52 -27.96 -3.70 -72.43
CA ARG A 52 -28.73 -4.89 -72.81
C ARG A 52 -27.85 -6.12 -72.94
N ALA A 53 -28.43 -7.26 -72.57
CA ALA A 53 -27.83 -8.56 -72.80
C ALA A 53 -27.79 -8.85 -74.30
N GLY A 54 -26.69 -9.43 -74.75
CA GLY A 54 -26.48 -9.86 -76.12
C GLY A 54 -25.53 -11.05 -76.18
N ALA A 55 -25.51 -11.72 -77.32
CA ALA A 55 -24.62 -12.85 -77.55
C ALA A 55 -23.98 -12.77 -78.93
N LEU A 56 -22.64 -12.78 -78.97
CA LEU A 56 -21.90 -12.96 -80.21
C LEU A 56 -21.86 -14.46 -80.53
N ARG A 57 -22.41 -14.86 -81.67
CA ARG A 57 -22.34 -16.23 -82.18
C ARG A 57 -21.41 -16.28 -83.38
N PHE A 58 -20.43 -17.16 -83.38
CA PHE A 58 -19.48 -17.30 -84.49
C PHE A 58 -19.03 -18.75 -84.68
N GLY A 59 -18.76 -19.14 -85.91
CA GLY A 59 -18.36 -20.50 -86.24
C GLY A 59 -18.29 -20.77 -87.73
N VAL A 60 -18.07 -22.03 -88.09
CA VAL A 60 -18.12 -22.49 -89.48
C VAL A 60 -19.59 -22.70 -89.87
N LEU A 61 -19.97 -22.24 -91.07
CA LEU A 61 -21.32 -22.40 -91.61
C LEU A 61 -21.70 -23.89 -91.69
N GLY A 62 -22.83 -24.26 -91.08
CA GLY A 62 -23.32 -25.64 -91.04
C GLY A 62 -22.80 -26.47 -89.86
N GLU A 63 -21.90 -25.92 -89.04
CA GLU A 63 -21.42 -26.52 -87.80
C GLU A 63 -21.98 -25.79 -86.57
N GLU A 64 -21.83 -26.39 -85.39
CA GLU A 64 -22.23 -25.78 -84.13
C GLU A 64 -21.44 -24.47 -83.91
N SER A 65 -22.18 -23.36 -83.84
CA SER A 65 -21.58 -22.04 -83.64
C SER A 65 -21.31 -21.81 -82.16
N ARG A 66 -20.16 -21.23 -81.86
CA ARG A 66 -19.81 -20.82 -80.51
C ARG A 66 -20.57 -19.57 -80.12
N THR A 67 -21.06 -19.55 -78.88
CA THR A 67 -21.73 -18.40 -78.30
C THR A 67 -20.86 -17.73 -77.26
N PHE A 68 -20.85 -16.41 -77.28
CA PHE A 68 -20.25 -15.55 -76.26
C PHE A 68 -21.35 -14.64 -75.69
N PRO A 69 -21.91 -14.96 -74.52
CA PRO A 69 -22.89 -14.09 -73.86
C PRO A 69 -22.21 -12.90 -73.20
N GLY A 70 -22.93 -11.79 -73.10
CA GLY A 70 -22.46 -10.61 -72.38
C GLY A 70 -23.48 -9.47 -72.39
N ILE A 71 -23.02 -8.29 -71.99
CA ILE A 71 -23.78 -7.05 -71.96
C ILE A 71 -23.08 -6.02 -72.86
N ILE A 72 -23.86 -5.23 -73.58
CA ILE A 72 -23.34 -4.10 -74.36
C ILE A 72 -22.93 -2.98 -73.41
N GLU A 73 -21.63 -2.81 -73.17
CA GLU A 73 -21.12 -1.74 -72.31
C GLU A 73 -21.10 -0.39 -73.02
N SER A 74 -20.77 -0.39 -74.31
CA SER A 74 -20.77 0.82 -75.13
C SER A 74 -21.18 0.54 -76.56
N ALA A 75 -21.82 1.54 -77.17
CA ALA A 75 -22.29 1.50 -78.55
C ALA A 75 -21.97 2.82 -79.25
N THR A 76 -21.56 2.75 -80.52
CA THR A 76 -21.26 3.93 -81.35
C THR A 76 -21.75 3.70 -82.76
N ILE A 77 -22.48 4.66 -83.32
CA ILE A 77 -22.78 4.68 -84.77
C ILE A 77 -21.55 5.24 -85.47
N VAL A 78 -20.89 4.43 -86.31
CA VAL A 78 -19.60 4.80 -86.95
C VAL A 78 -19.80 5.82 -88.09
N GLY A 79 -21.03 5.93 -88.61
CA GLY A 79 -21.45 6.96 -89.55
C GLY A 79 -21.07 6.69 -91.01
N GLY A 80 -22.01 7.04 -91.90
CA GLY A 80 -21.76 7.43 -93.29
C GLY A 80 -22.21 8.89 -93.47
N THR A 81 -21.58 9.66 -94.36
CA THR A 81 -21.73 11.12 -94.49
C THR A 81 -23.07 11.61 -95.06
N GLU A 82 -24.14 10.82 -95.07
CA GLU A 82 -25.39 11.14 -95.77
C GLU A 82 -26.60 10.91 -94.86
N ARG A 83 -26.91 11.88 -93.98
CA ARG A 83 -28.27 11.96 -93.39
C ARG A 83 -29.24 12.37 -94.50
N GLY A 84 -29.94 11.41 -95.10
CA GLY A 84 -31.20 11.72 -95.81
C GLY A 84 -31.56 10.98 -97.11
N LEU A 85 -30.83 9.97 -97.60
CA LEU A 85 -31.19 9.32 -98.87
C LEU A 85 -31.13 7.79 -98.80
N GLY A 86 -32.30 7.15 -98.67
CA GLY A 86 -32.52 5.71 -98.88
C GLY A 86 -32.11 4.79 -97.74
N ALA A 87 -32.83 3.67 -97.58
CA ALA A 87 -32.58 2.62 -96.60
C ALA A 87 -31.22 1.94 -96.86
N ARG A 88 -30.13 2.53 -96.35
CA ARG A 88 -28.82 1.89 -96.28
C ARG A 88 -28.61 1.29 -94.89
N PRO A 89 -27.88 0.18 -94.78
CA PRO A 89 -27.64 -0.45 -93.49
C PRO A 89 -26.75 0.45 -92.61
N THR A 90 -27.04 0.48 -91.31
CA THR A 90 -26.32 1.28 -90.32
C THR A 90 -25.16 0.48 -89.74
N HIS A 91 -23.99 1.13 -89.65
CA HIS A 91 -22.78 0.53 -89.07
C HIS A 91 -22.63 0.93 -87.60
N TYR A 92 -22.51 -0.08 -86.75
CA TYR A 92 -22.31 0.04 -85.31
C TYR A 92 -20.94 -0.49 -84.93
N ARG A 93 -20.29 0.18 -83.98
CA ARG A 93 -19.20 -0.37 -83.19
C ARG A 93 -19.72 -0.59 -81.78
N LEU A 94 -19.71 -1.83 -81.34
CA LEU A 94 -20.28 -2.27 -80.06
C LEU A 94 -19.18 -2.94 -79.23
N ARG A 95 -19.17 -2.68 -77.93
CA ARG A 95 -18.34 -3.40 -76.97
C ARG A 95 -19.24 -4.31 -76.13
N LEU A 96 -19.16 -5.61 -76.39
CA LEU A 96 -19.85 -6.66 -75.65
C LEU A 96 -18.88 -7.23 -74.61
N VAL A 97 -19.27 -7.22 -73.34
CA VAL A 97 -18.42 -7.68 -72.24
C VAL A 97 -19.15 -8.62 -71.29
N SER A 98 -18.40 -9.41 -70.54
CA SER A 98 -18.93 -10.11 -69.37
C SER A 98 -19.61 -9.15 -68.39
N VAL A 99 -20.67 -9.62 -67.72
CA VAL A 99 -21.33 -8.89 -66.62
C VAL A 99 -20.34 -8.49 -65.52
N LEU A 100 -19.26 -9.25 -65.32
CA LEU A 100 -18.19 -8.94 -64.37
C LEU A 100 -17.51 -7.61 -64.67
N CYS A 101 -17.42 -7.18 -65.94
CA CYS A 101 -16.83 -5.87 -66.29
C CYS A 101 -17.63 -4.70 -65.70
N LEU A 102 -18.94 -4.86 -65.48
CA LEU A 102 -19.77 -3.79 -64.91
C LEU A 102 -19.46 -3.53 -63.44
N LEU A 103 -18.95 -4.53 -62.72
CA LEU A 103 -18.55 -4.40 -61.32
C LEU A 103 -17.35 -3.43 -61.15
N ALA A 104 -16.60 -3.14 -62.21
CA ALA A 104 -15.58 -2.09 -62.21
C ALA A 104 -16.16 -0.68 -61.96
N ARG A 105 -17.48 -0.49 -62.14
CA ARG A 105 -18.18 0.78 -61.94
C ARG A 105 -18.76 0.94 -60.54
N SER A 106 -18.69 -0.10 -59.70
CA SER A 106 -19.19 -0.10 -58.33
C SER A 106 -18.01 -0.08 -57.36
N VAL A 107 -17.82 1.02 -56.63
CA VAL A 107 -16.75 1.20 -55.64
C VAL A 107 -17.38 1.32 -54.26
N ASP A 108 -16.85 0.60 -53.28
CA ASP A 108 -17.38 0.58 -51.92
C ASP A 108 -16.29 0.40 -50.85
N SER A 109 -16.66 0.68 -49.60
CA SER A 109 -15.92 0.30 -48.40
C SER A 109 -16.83 -0.49 -47.45
N ARG A 110 -16.52 -1.76 -47.21
CA ARG A 110 -17.35 -2.69 -46.42
C ARG A 110 -16.55 -3.84 -45.85
N ILE A 111 -17.11 -4.47 -44.82
CA ILE A 111 -16.47 -5.48 -43.99
C ILE A 111 -17.20 -6.82 -44.15
N PHE A 112 -16.43 -7.88 -44.32
CA PHE A 112 -16.87 -9.28 -44.30
C PHE A 112 -16.18 -9.99 -43.14
N GLN A 113 -16.93 -10.80 -42.40
CA GLN A 113 -16.43 -11.49 -41.21
C GLN A 113 -16.90 -12.94 -41.20
N HIS A 114 -15.99 -13.85 -40.81
CA HIS A 114 -16.25 -15.28 -40.68
C HIS A 114 -16.78 -15.93 -41.96
N LEU A 115 -16.30 -15.47 -43.12
CA LEU A 115 -16.64 -16.00 -44.44
C LEU A 115 -15.37 -16.43 -45.18
N SER A 116 -15.45 -17.53 -45.91
CA SER A 116 -14.41 -17.96 -46.85
C SER A 116 -14.40 -17.07 -48.09
N VAL A 117 -13.29 -17.07 -48.84
CA VAL A 117 -13.18 -16.27 -50.07
C VAL A 117 -14.26 -16.63 -51.11
N PRO A 118 -14.56 -17.92 -51.40
CA PRO A 118 -15.66 -18.27 -52.31
C PRO A 118 -17.02 -17.74 -51.85
N GLU A 119 -17.31 -17.75 -50.55
CA GLU A 119 -18.55 -17.19 -49.98
C GLU A 119 -18.61 -15.67 -50.16
N ILE A 120 -17.52 -14.95 -49.86
CA ILE A 120 -17.42 -13.50 -50.05
C ILE A 120 -17.63 -13.15 -51.53
N VAL A 121 -16.94 -13.84 -52.44
CA VAL A 121 -17.07 -13.60 -53.88
C VAL A 121 -18.51 -13.85 -54.34
N THR A 122 -19.11 -14.96 -53.95
CA THR A 122 -20.50 -15.30 -54.31
C THR A 122 -21.48 -14.26 -53.78
N GLN A 123 -21.31 -13.81 -52.54
CA GLN A 123 -22.12 -12.76 -51.95
C GLN A 123 -22.02 -11.46 -52.74
N VAL A 124 -20.79 -10.99 -53.03
CA VAL A 124 -20.55 -9.74 -53.78
C VAL A 124 -21.15 -9.81 -55.18
N LEU A 125 -21.02 -10.95 -55.88
CA LEU A 125 -21.61 -11.17 -57.20
C LEU A 125 -23.15 -11.10 -57.14
N SER A 126 -23.75 -11.77 -56.15
CA SER A 126 -25.22 -11.81 -56.00
C SER A 126 -25.83 -10.43 -55.73
N GLU A 127 -25.17 -9.60 -54.91
CA GLU A 127 -25.60 -8.24 -54.60
C GLU A 127 -25.56 -7.30 -55.82
N HIS A 128 -24.72 -7.62 -56.81
CA HIS A 128 -24.64 -6.91 -58.10
C HIS A 128 -25.51 -7.56 -59.19
N GLY A 129 -26.41 -8.48 -58.83
CA GLY A 129 -27.34 -9.12 -59.76
C GLY A 129 -26.75 -10.26 -60.59
N VAL A 130 -25.52 -10.71 -60.28
CA VAL A 130 -24.90 -11.87 -60.92
C VAL A 130 -25.32 -13.13 -60.15
N THR A 131 -26.42 -13.75 -60.57
CA THR A 131 -27.02 -14.89 -59.87
C THR A 131 -26.58 -16.25 -60.41
N ARG A 132 -26.02 -16.30 -61.62
CA ARG A 132 -25.53 -17.53 -62.26
C ARG A 132 -24.07 -17.75 -61.89
N VAL A 133 -23.84 -18.36 -60.73
CA VAL A 133 -22.50 -18.65 -60.21
C VAL A 133 -22.38 -20.14 -59.92
N GLU A 134 -21.33 -20.78 -60.44
CA GLU A 134 -21.00 -22.19 -60.19
C GLU A 134 -19.63 -22.28 -59.53
N GLN A 135 -19.46 -23.20 -58.58
CA GLN A 135 -18.18 -23.46 -57.92
C GLN A 135 -17.67 -24.85 -58.31
N ARG A 136 -16.56 -24.89 -59.06
CA ARG A 136 -15.82 -26.10 -59.43
C ARG A 136 -14.45 -26.07 -58.73
N LEU A 137 -14.50 -26.09 -57.41
CA LEU A 137 -13.34 -25.98 -56.53
C LEU A 137 -12.94 -27.36 -55.99
N VAL A 138 -11.65 -27.67 -56.00
CA VAL A 138 -11.06 -28.91 -55.48
C VAL A 138 -10.53 -28.69 -54.06
N ASP A 139 -9.96 -27.52 -53.78
CA ASP A 139 -9.42 -27.18 -52.47
C ASP A 139 -10.50 -26.66 -51.51
N THR A 140 -10.21 -26.72 -50.21
CA THR A 140 -11.04 -26.15 -49.14
C THR A 140 -10.46 -24.81 -48.67
N TYR A 141 -11.33 -23.82 -48.47
CA TYR A 141 -10.94 -22.45 -48.10
C TYR A 141 -11.45 -22.11 -46.69
N GLU A 142 -10.51 -21.81 -45.79
CA GLU A 142 -10.82 -21.43 -44.42
C GLU A 142 -11.55 -20.07 -44.34
N PRO A 143 -12.56 -19.93 -43.48
CA PRO A 143 -13.20 -18.64 -43.22
C PRO A 143 -12.20 -17.62 -42.67
N ARG A 144 -12.24 -16.41 -43.23
CA ARG A 144 -11.44 -15.29 -42.73
C ARG A 144 -12.14 -14.63 -41.55
N GLU A 145 -11.42 -14.37 -40.46
CA GLU A 145 -11.98 -13.63 -39.32
C GLU A 145 -12.44 -12.23 -39.76
N TYR A 146 -11.64 -11.57 -40.60
CA TYR A 146 -11.86 -10.20 -41.04
C TYR A 146 -11.33 -10.00 -42.47
N CYS A 147 -12.13 -9.40 -43.34
CA CYS A 147 -11.77 -9.09 -44.72
C CYS A 147 -12.52 -7.82 -45.16
N VAL A 148 -11.81 -6.85 -45.69
CA VAL A 148 -12.33 -5.51 -45.98
C VAL A 148 -12.18 -5.22 -47.46
N GLN A 149 -13.28 -4.84 -48.11
CA GLN A 149 -13.23 -4.10 -49.37
C GLN A 149 -13.03 -2.62 -48.98
N TYR A 150 -11.98 -1.97 -49.44
CA TYR A 150 -11.70 -0.57 -49.07
C TYR A 150 -11.40 0.29 -50.28
N GLN A 151 -12.32 1.20 -50.62
CA GLN A 151 -12.20 2.15 -51.74
C GLN A 151 -11.75 1.52 -53.07
N GLU A 152 -12.12 0.28 -53.30
CA GLU A 152 -11.80 -0.49 -54.51
C GLU A 152 -13.09 -0.93 -55.20
N SER A 153 -13.02 -1.18 -56.51
CA SER A 153 -14.20 -1.66 -57.24
C SER A 153 -14.59 -3.07 -56.81
N ALA A 154 -15.86 -3.44 -56.96
CA ALA A 154 -16.30 -4.81 -56.68
C ALA A 154 -15.56 -5.83 -57.55
N LEU A 155 -15.17 -5.45 -58.77
CA LEU A 155 -14.36 -6.29 -59.66
C LEU A 155 -12.94 -6.46 -59.12
N ASP A 156 -12.28 -5.37 -58.67
CA ASP A 156 -10.93 -5.45 -58.12
C ASP A 156 -10.91 -6.26 -56.82
N PHE A 157 -11.90 -6.06 -55.95
CA PHE A 157 -12.03 -6.82 -54.72
C PHE A 157 -12.14 -8.32 -54.97
N VAL A 158 -13.07 -8.72 -55.85
CA VAL A 158 -13.23 -10.13 -56.25
C VAL A 158 -11.95 -10.66 -56.90
N SER A 159 -11.37 -9.91 -57.83
CA SER A 159 -10.18 -10.32 -58.57
C SER A 159 -8.98 -10.53 -57.65
N ARG A 160 -8.69 -9.60 -56.71
CA ARG A 160 -7.54 -9.73 -55.81
C ARG A 160 -7.70 -10.89 -54.83
N LEU A 161 -8.92 -11.16 -54.36
CA LEU A 161 -9.19 -12.28 -53.45
C LEU A 161 -9.01 -13.62 -54.17
N CYS A 162 -9.59 -13.75 -55.37
CA CYS A 162 -9.39 -14.89 -56.24
C CYS A 162 -7.90 -15.10 -56.57
N GLU A 163 -7.18 -14.03 -56.94
CA GLU A 163 -5.74 -14.08 -57.20
C GLU A 163 -4.91 -14.51 -55.98
N HIS A 164 -5.32 -14.13 -54.76
CA HIS A 164 -4.62 -14.50 -53.54
C HIS A 164 -4.80 -15.97 -53.16
N GLU A 165 -6.01 -16.50 -53.36
CA GLU A 165 -6.35 -17.91 -53.07
C GLU A 165 -6.09 -18.86 -54.25
N GLY A 166 -5.61 -18.36 -55.40
CA GLY A 166 -5.34 -19.18 -56.58
C GLY A 166 -6.57 -19.57 -57.39
N ILE A 167 -7.73 -18.97 -57.10
CA ILE A 167 -9.00 -19.19 -57.80
C ILE A 167 -9.02 -18.35 -59.07
N HIS A 168 -9.36 -18.94 -60.21
CA HIS A 168 -9.57 -18.23 -61.45
C HIS A 168 -11.04 -18.30 -61.88
N LEU A 169 -11.56 -17.15 -62.30
CA LEU A 169 -12.93 -17.00 -62.81
C LEU A 169 -13.00 -17.34 -64.29
N GLN A 170 -14.06 -18.02 -64.70
CA GLN A 170 -14.42 -18.30 -66.09
C GLN A 170 -15.82 -17.80 -66.40
N SER A 171 -16.01 -17.25 -67.60
CA SER A 171 -17.34 -16.94 -68.14
C SER A 171 -17.75 -18.01 -69.16
N GLU A 172 -18.79 -18.77 -68.84
CA GLU A 172 -19.32 -19.86 -69.68
C GLU A 172 -20.79 -19.60 -70.03
N PRO A 173 -21.26 -19.94 -71.25
CA PRO A 173 -22.69 -19.94 -71.55
C PRO A 173 -23.39 -21.13 -70.86
N ASP A 174 -24.55 -20.90 -70.24
CA ASP A 174 -25.45 -21.95 -69.78
C ASP A 174 -26.19 -22.64 -70.95
N ALA A 175 -27.05 -23.61 -70.62
CA ALA A 175 -27.82 -24.35 -71.62
C ALA A 175 -28.78 -23.45 -72.42
N GLU A 176 -29.22 -22.34 -71.83
CA GLU A 176 -30.07 -21.32 -72.44
C GLU A 176 -29.26 -20.23 -73.18
N GLY A 177 -27.93 -20.27 -73.10
CA GLY A 177 -27.02 -19.33 -73.75
C GLY A 177 -26.77 -18.03 -72.99
N ALA A 178 -27.12 -17.95 -71.71
CA ALA A 178 -26.83 -16.83 -70.81
C ALA A 178 -25.49 -17.02 -70.09
N GLU A 179 -24.88 -15.93 -69.62
CA GLU A 179 -23.57 -15.97 -68.95
C GLU A 179 -23.66 -16.57 -67.53
N THR A 180 -22.82 -17.56 -67.25
CA THR A 180 -22.56 -18.15 -65.94
C THR A 180 -21.10 -17.93 -65.56
N ILE A 181 -20.86 -17.48 -64.33
CA ILE A 181 -19.52 -17.30 -63.78
C ILE A 181 -19.12 -18.54 -62.99
N VAL A 182 -18.03 -19.17 -63.40
CA VAL A 182 -17.52 -20.40 -62.78
C VAL A 182 -16.24 -20.10 -62.01
N LEU A 183 -16.18 -20.47 -60.74
CA LEU A 183 -14.99 -20.40 -59.91
C LEU A 183 -14.23 -21.73 -60.01
N CYS A 184 -12.97 -21.69 -60.43
CA CYS A 184 -12.12 -22.87 -60.59
C CYS A 184 -10.77 -22.66 -59.90
N ASP A 185 -10.19 -23.71 -59.33
CA ASP A 185 -8.89 -23.66 -58.64
C ASP A 185 -7.93 -24.77 -59.07
N ASP A 186 -8.28 -25.59 -60.05
CA ASP A 186 -7.39 -26.60 -60.62
C ASP A 186 -7.61 -26.72 -62.13
N SER A 187 -6.55 -26.48 -62.91
CA SER A 187 -6.60 -26.64 -64.37
C SER A 187 -6.60 -28.10 -64.81
N GLU A 188 -6.18 -29.04 -63.98
CA GLU A 188 -6.15 -30.48 -64.32
C GLU A 188 -7.56 -31.08 -64.35
N THR A 189 -8.50 -30.48 -63.61
CA THR A 189 -9.92 -30.90 -63.62
C THR A 189 -10.74 -30.19 -64.70
N ALA A 190 -10.18 -29.20 -65.38
CA ALA A 190 -10.87 -28.44 -66.41
C ALA A 190 -11.43 -29.33 -67.55
N PRO A 191 -12.62 -29.02 -68.10
CA PRO A 191 -13.20 -29.79 -69.20
C PRO A 191 -12.35 -29.68 -70.46
N PHE A 192 -12.43 -30.68 -71.34
CA PHE A 192 -11.90 -30.57 -72.70
C PHE A 192 -12.79 -29.66 -73.54
N MET A 193 -12.19 -28.97 -74.52
CA MET A 193 -12.94 -28.18 -75.50
C MET A 193 -13.99 -29.03 -76.23
N ALA A 194 -15.13 -28.42 -76.58
CA ALA A 194 -16.24 -29.12 -77.25
C ALA A 194 -15.81 -29.78 -78.57
N GLY A 195 -16.39 -30.93 -78.90
CA GLY A 195 -16.03 -31.76 -80.06
C GLY A 195 -14.78 -32.62 -79.82
N ASP A 196 -14.03 -32.94 -80.88
CA ASP A 196 -12.76 -33.66 -80.76
C ASP A 196 -11.70 -32.78 -80.06
N PRO A 197 -11.16 -33.17 -78.89
CA PRO A 197 -10.14 -32.39 -78.20
C PRO A 197 -8.80 -32.38 -78.90
N ALA A 198 -8.56 -33.27 -79.87
CA ALA A 198 -7.33 -33.30 -80.65
C ALA A 198 -7.34 -32.20 -81.73
N LEU A 199 -6.33 -31.34 -81.72
CA LEU A 199 -6.13 -30.29 -82.70
C LEU A 199 -4.76 -30.46 -83.36
N ALA A 200 -4.78 -30.75 -84.66
CA ALA A 200 -3.58 -31.11 -85.38
C ALA A 200 -2.80 -29.89 -85.89
N ALA A 201 -1.47 -29.97 -85.85
CA ALA A 201 -0.61 -28.99 -86.49
C ALA A 201 -0.48 -29.30 -88.00
N ARG A 202 -0.69 -28.28 -88.84
CA ARG A 202 -0.67 -28.41 -90.29
C ARG A 202 0.19 -27.32 -90.93
N PRO A 203 0.95 -27.65 -92.00
CA PRO A 203 1.65 -26.63 -92.77
C PRO A 203 0.62 -25.76 -93.50
N ARG A 204 0.80 -24.44 -93.43
CA ARG A 204 -0.07 -23.49 -94.14
C ARG A 204 0.21 -23.55 -95.64
N THR A 205 -0.51 -24.42 -96.35
CA THR A 205 -0.45 -24.55 -97.81
C THR A 205 -1.78 -24.08 -98.41
N ALA A 206 -1.75 -23.52 -99.62
CA ALA A 206 -2.93 -22.92 -100.27
C ALA A 206 -4.09 -23.89 -100.58
N LEU A 207 -3.92 -25.20 -100.31
CA LEU A 207 -4.86 -26.28 -100.63
C LEU A 207 -5.53 -26.93 -99.41
N LEU A 208 -5.16 -26.58 -98.16
CA LEU A 208 -5.50 -27.32 -96.94
C LEU A 208 -6.27 -26.52 -95.86
N GLU A 209 -6.90 -25.38 -96.19
CA GLU A 209 -7.75 -24.61 -95.24
C GLU A 209 -9.15 -25.23 -95.02
N ALA A 210 -9.25 -26.56 -95.03
CA ALA A 210 -10.52 -27.28 -94.99
C ALA A 210 -10.87 -27.89 -93.61
N GLU A 211 -9.94 -27.92 -92.65
CA GLU A 211 -10.13 -28.53 -91.33
C GLU A 211 -9.68 -27.61 -90.18
N ASP A 212 -10.13 -27.92 -88.96
CA ASP A 212 -9.68 -27.28 -87.73
C ASP A 212 -8.22 -27.66 -87.50
N ALA A 213 -7.31 -26.69 -87.57
CA ALA A 213 -5.89 -26.96 -87.42
C ALA A 213 -5.12 -25.78 -86.82
N ILE A 214 -3.96 -26.10 -86.23
CA ILE A 214 -2.93 -25.14 -85.82
C ILE A 214 -1.99 -24.92 -87.00
N TYR A 215 -1.78 -23.66 -87.37
CA TYR A 215 -0.93 -23.27 -88.50
C TYR A 215 0.38 -22.58 -88.07
N ALA A 216 0.47 -22.15 -86.82
CA ALA A 216 1.73 -21.69 -86.24
C ALA A 216 1.83 -22.14 -84.78
N LEU A 217 3.00 -22.65 -84.42
CA LEU A 217 3.38 -23.04 -83.06
C LEU A 217 4.58 -22.20 -82.65
N ARG A 218 4.50 -21.55 -81.48
CA ARG A 218 5.56 -20.68 -80.95
C ARG A 218 5.81 -21.04 -79.48
N PRO A 219 6.69 -22.01 -79.18
CA PRO A 219 7.04 -22.33 -77.80
C PRO A 219 7.74 -21.14 -77.14
N LYS A 220 7.38 -20.87 -75.89
CA LYS A 220 7.88 -19.76 -75.09
C LYS A 220 8.47 -20.28 -73.80
N ARG A 221 9.64 -19.75 -73.43
CA ARG A 221 10.35 -20.02 -72.17
C ARG A 221 10.83 -18.69 -71.57
N ARG A 222 10.76 -18.57 -70.26
CA ARG A 222 11.21 -17.40 -69.48
C ARG A 222 11.79 -17.84 -68.16
N VAL A 223 12.87 -17.18 -67.74
CA VAL A 223 13.40 -17.33 -66.38
C VAL A 223 12.38 -16.73 -65.40
N ARG A 224 12.06 -17.47 -64.34
CA ARG A 224 11.20 -17.07 -63.22
C ARG A 224 11.83 -17.54 -61.90
N SER A 225 11.36 -17.00 -60.79
CA SER A 225 11.78 -17.46 -59.47
C SER A 225 11.28 -18.88 -59.23
N GLY A 226 12.20 -19.78 -58.87
CA GLY A 226 11.90 -21.17 -58.52
C GLY A 226 11.63 -21.37 -57.04
N LYS A 227 11.68 -20.31 -56.20
CA LYS A 227 11.43 -20.41 -54.77
C LYS A 227 10.58 -19.25 -54.26
N VAL A 228 9.64 -19.54 -53.37
CA VAL A 228 8.84 -18.55 -52.63
C VAL A 228 9.00 -18.81 -51.14
N VAL A 229 9.36 -17.77 -50.40
CA VAL A 229 9.49 -17.79 -48.94
C VAL A 229 8.52 -16.76 -48.37
N LEU A 230 7.56 -17.21 -47.55
CA LEU A 230 6.63 -16.32 -46.87
C LEU A 230 6.91 -16.32 -45.37
N ARG A 231 6.61 -15.18 -44.73
CA ARG A 231 6.66 -15.05 -43.28
C ARG A 231 5.50 -14.20 -42.78
N ASP A 232 5.03 -14.48 -41.58
CA ASP A 232 4.04 -13.66 -40.87
C ASP A 232 4.33 -13.64 -39.37
N PHE A 233 3.51 -12.92 -38.60
CA PHE A 233 3.58 -12.86 -37.14
C PHE A 233 2.19 -13.03 -36.53
N ASP A 234 2.03 -14.07 -35.72
CA ASP A 234 0.85 -14.27 -34.89
C ASP A 234 1.14 -13.84 -33.44
N PHE A 235 0.38 -12.88 -32.95
CA PHE A 235 0.53 -12.37 -31.61
C PHE A 235 -0.06 -13.30 -30.54
N GLU A 236 -0.94 -14.24 -30.89
CA GLU A 236 -1.42 -15.28 -29.97
C GLU A 236 -0.34 -16.34 -29.73
N HIS A 237 0.46 -16.63 -30.76
CA HIS A 237 1.57 -17.59 -30.71
C HIS A 237 2.91 -16.94 -31.13
N PRO A 238 3.43 -15.93 -30.40
CA PRO A 238 4.53 -15.07 -30.86
C PRO A 238 5.89 -15.77 -31.03
N LYS A 239 6.03 -17.01 -30.53
CA LYS A 239 7.24 -17.84 -30.67
C LYS A 239 7.12 -18.87 -31.80
N LEU A 240 5.93 -19.03 -32.39
CA LEU A 240 5.73 -19.94 -33.50
C LEU A 240 6.45 -19.38 -34.73
N ASP A 241 7.31 -20.19 -35.34
CA ASP A 241 7.94 -19.81 -36.59
C ASP A 241 6.94 -20.01 -37.73
N LEU A 242 6.44 -18.89 -38.25
CA LEU A 242 5.54 -18.85 -39.39
C LEU A 242 6.30 -18.74 -40.72
N THR A 243 7.61 -18.97 -40.75
CA THR A 243 8.38 -18.99 -42.00
C THR A 243 8.11 -20.29 -42.77
N VAL A 244 7.62 -20.16 -44.00
CA VAL A 244 7.29 -21.29 -44.89
C VAL A 244 7.96 -21.11 -46.24
N THR A 245 8.29 -22.22 -46.91
CA THR A 245 9.00 -22.19 -48.19
C THR A 245 8.39 -23.19 -49.17
N ALA A 246 8.16 -22.76 -50.41
CA ALA A 246 7.86 -23.61 -51.55
C ALA A 246 8.98 -23.47 -52.59
N ALA A 247 9.43 -24.58 -53.17
CA ALA A 247 10.49 -24.59 -54.18
C ALA A 247 10.15 -25.53 -55.36
N ALA A 248 10.38 -25.04 -56.57
CA ALA A 248 10.34 -25.79 -57.82
C ALA A 248 11.64 -26.57 -58.03
N LYS A 249 11.60 -27.56 -58.92
CA LYS A 249 12.79 -28.34 -59.31
C LYS A 249 13.80 -27.53 -60.11
N GLU A 250 13.30 -26.59 -60.93
CA GLU A 250 14.11 -25.72 -61.79
C GLU A 250 14.33 -24.36 -61.13
N SER A 251 15.54 -23.82 -61.29
CA SER A 251 15.98 -22.52 -60.77
C SER A 251 15.62 -22.20 -59.29
N PRO A 252 15.83 -23.13 -58.34
CA PRO A 252 15.51 -22.90 -56.92
C PRO A 252 16.38 -21.81 -56.25
N GLU A 253 17.46 -21.38 -56.91
CA GLU A 253 18.33 -20.29 -56.45
C GLU A 253 17.66 -18.91 -56.48
N LEU A 254 16.72 -18.68 -57.42
CA LEU A 254 15.98 -17.42 -57.53
C LEU A 254 14.75 -17.45 -56.62
N ALA A 255 14.74 -16.58 -55.61
CA ALA A 255 13.73 -16.57 -54.55
C ALA A 255 12.91 -15.28 -54.53
N VAL A 256 11.60 -15.41 -54.36
CA VAL A 256 10.72 -14.32 -53.89
C VAL A 256 10.57 -14.47 -52.38
N TYR A 257 10.88 -13.42 -51.64
CA TYR A 257 10.59 -13.32 -50.20
C TYR A 257 9.52 -12.25 -49.99
N ASP A 258 8.52 -12.54 -49.16
CA ASP A 258 7.45 -11.59 -48.87
C ASP A 258 7.04 -11.64 -47.38
N TYR A 259 6.77 -10.47 -46.81
CA TYR A 259 6.25 -10.25 -45.47
C TYR A 259 5.39 -8.98 -45.50
N PRO A 260 4.16 -9.01 -44.98
CA PRO A 260 3.47 -10.14 -44.35
C PRO A 260 2.90 -11.16 -45.36
N GLY A 261 2.73 -12.41 -44.90
CA GLY A 261 2.30 -13.54 -45.72
C GLY A 261 0.79 -13.69 -45.89
N GLY A 262 0.00 -13.19 -44.93
CA GLY A 262 -1.47 -13.28 -44.94
C GLY A 262 -2.06 -14.52 -44.25
N TYR A 263 -1.37 -15.12 -43.29
CA TYR A 263 -1.79 -16.37 -42.64
C TYR A 263 -1.41 -16.44 -41.16
N SER A 264 -2.11 -17.29 -40.40
CA SER A 264 -1.87 -17.50 -38.96
C SER A 264 -1.39 -18.91 -38.59
N SER A 265 -1.44 -19.88 -39.53
CA SER A 265 -0.89 -21.23 -39.32
C SER A 265 0.14 -21.62 -40.39
N PRO A 266 1.12 -22.48 -40.06
CA PRO A 266 2.09 -22.99 -41.03
C PRO A 266 1.44 -23.69 -42.23
N GLU A 267 0.38 -24.48 -42.02
CA GLU A 267 -0.30 -25.24 -43.08
C GLU A 267 -0.96 -24.31 -44.10
N GLN A 268 -1.59 -23.23 -43.63
CA GLN A 268 -2.13 -22.19 -44.51
C GLN A 268 -1.01 -21.48 -45.27
N GLY A 269 0.09 -21.17 -44.58
CA GLY A 269 1.28 -20.57 -45.19
C GLY A 269 1.88 -21.43 -46.29
N GLU A 270 2.02 -22.75 -46.07
CA GLU A 270 2.53 -23.70 -47.06
C GLU A 270 1.63 -23.75 -48.31
N ARG A 271 0.30 -23.74 -48.13
CA ARG A 271 -0.67 -23.65 -49.23
C ARG A 271 -0.46 -22.38 -50.05
N LEU A 272 -0.41 -21.21 -49.40
CA LEU A 272 -0.24 -19.93 -50.08
C LEU A 272 1.13 -19.80 -50.76
N ALA A 273 2.19 -20.31 -50.15
CA ALA A 273 3.53 -20.34 -50.76
C ALA A 273 3.56 -21.22 -52.02
N ARG A 274 2.88 -22.37 -51.99
CA ARG A 274 2.69 -23.25 -53.16
C ARG A 274 1.93 -22.54 -54.29
N ILE A 275 0.77 -21.94 -53.98
CA ILE A 275 -0.04 -21.20 -54.96
C ILE A 275 0.76 -20.07 -55.60
N ARG A 276 1.52 -19.30 -54.81
CA ARG A 276 2.37 -18.21 -55.31
C ARG A 276 3.49 -18.74 -56.21
N LEU A 277 4.11 -19.87 -55.84
CA LEU A 277 5.12 -20.51 -56.68
C LEU A 277 4.51 -20.98 -58.01
N GLU A 278 3.36 -21.65 -57.98
CA GLU A 278 2.65 -22.10 -59.18
C GLU A 278 2.29 -20.92 -60.09
N ALA A 279 1.80 -19.80 -59.54
CA ALA A 279 1.53 -18.58 -60.30
C ALA A 279 2.78 -17.99 -60.98
N GLU A 280 3.95 -18.07 -60.31
CA GLU A 280 5.24 -17.72 -60.90
C GLU A 280 5.61 -18.67 -62.06
N GLN A 281 5.34 -19.97 -61.91
CA GLN A 281 5.62 -20.99 -62.93
C GLN A 281 4.71 -20.91 -64.16
N VAL A 282 3.48 -20.40 -64.07
CA VAL A 282 2.61 -20.17 -65.24
C VAL A 282 3.27 -19.28 -66.30
N ALA A 283 4.17 -18.37 -65.88
CA ALA A 283 4.89 -17.49 -66.79
C ALA A 283 6.23 -18.06 -67.30
N SER A 284 6.72 -19.17 -66.74
CA SER A 284 8.04 -19.75 -67.09
C SER A 284 8.00 -20.50 -68.42
N GLN A 285 6.89 -21.15 -68.75
CA GLN A 285 6.71 -21.82 -70.03
C GLN A 285 5.28 -21.73 -70.59
N GLY A 286 5.17 -21.83 -71.92
CA GLY A 286 3.88 -21.89 -72.62
C GLY A 286 4.07 -22.08 -74.12
N LEU A 287 2.96 -22.25 -74.83
CA LEU A 287 2.93 -22.42 -76.28
C LEU A 287 1.91 -21.44 -76.86
N GLU A 288 2.37 -20.50 -77.68
CA GLU A 288 1.49 -19.60 -78.43
C GLU A 288 1.14 -20.25 -79.78
N VAL A 289 -0.16 -20.33 -80.09
CA VAL A 289 -0.65 -20.97 -81.31
C VAL A 289 -1.52 -20.02 -82.14
N ASP A 290 -1.36 -20.06 -83.46
CA ASP A 290 -2.33 -19.50 -84.39
C ASP A 290 -3.09 -20.66 -85.05
N ALA A 291 -4.41 -20.68 -84.90
CA ALA A 291 -5.28 -21.75 -85.37
C ALA A 291 -6.48 -21.20 -86.14
N VAL A 292 -7.01 -21.99 -87.06
CA VAL A 292 -8.34 -21.76 -87.66
C VAL A 292 -9.27 -22.75 -86.98
N CYS A 293 -9.74 -22.42 -85.78
CA CYS A 293 -10.65 -23.23 -84.98
C CYS A 293 -11.54 -22.33 -84.10
N ALA A 294 -12.87 -22.39 -84.27
CA ALA A 294 -13.84 -21.64 -83.45
C ALA A 294 -14.02 -22.21 -82.04
N ARG A 295 -13.70 -23.50 -81.87
CA ARG A 295 -13.93 -24.26 -80.64
C ARG A 295 -12.94 -23.93 -79.51
N LEU A 296 -11.80 -23.29 -79.81
CA LEU A 296 -10.76 -22.96 -78.82
C LEU A 296 -11.26 -21.98 -77.76
N VAL A 297 -11.40 -22.42 -76.51
CA VAL A 297 -11.95 -21.63 -75.39
C VAL A 297 -10.96 -21.57 -74.23
N ALA A 298 -10.82 -20.39 -73.62
CA ALA A 298 -10.03 -20.25 -72.39
C ALA A 298 -10.67 -21.06 -71.26
N GLY A 299 -9.84 -21.58 -70.35
CA GLY A 299 -10.33 -22.41 -69.25
C GLY A 299 -10.57 -23.87 -69.59
N HIS A 300 -10.37 -24.29 -70.84
CA HIS A 300 -10.53 -25.69 -71.26
C HIS A 300 -9.21 -26.31 -71.71
N ARG A 301 -9.16 -27.63 -71.64
CA ARG A 301 -8.05 -28.44 -72.15
C ARG A 301 -8.22 -28.80 -73.62
N LEU A 302 -7.09 -28.98 -74.30
CA LEU A 302 -7.02 -29.61 -75.63
C LEU A 302 -5.78 -30.50 -75.74
N ARG A 303 -5.72 -31.33 -76.79
CA ARG A 303 -4.55 -32.11 -77.15
C ARG A 303 -3.97 -31.59 -78.46
N VAL A 304 -2.74 -31.14 -78.44
CA VAL A 304 -1.99 -30.80 -79.67
C VAL A 304 -1.40 -32.10 -80.20
N ILE A 305 -1.65 -32.38 -81.49
CA ILE A 305 -1.13 -33.57 -82.19
C ILE A 305 -0.45 -33.17 -83.51
N ASP A 306 0.37 -34.05 -84.07
CA ASP A 306 1.14 -33.83 -85.30
C ASP A 306 2.11 -32.63 -85.23
N ALA A 307 2.51 -32.23 -84.03
CA ALA A 307 3.44 -31.14 -83.71
C ALA A 307 4.82 -31.63 -83.23
N GLY A 308 5.05 -32.95 -83.19
CA GLY A 308 6.34 -33.55 -82.82
C GLY A 308 6.58 -33.48 -81.31
N GLU A 309 7.70 -32.88 -80.88
CA GLU A 309 8.04 -32.74 -79.44
C GLU A 309 7.04 -31.85 -78.66
N LEU A 310 6.18 -31.12 -79.37
CA LEU A 310 5.13 -30.28 -78.78
C LEU A 310 3.80 -31.02 -78.63
N ASP A 311 3.72 -32.30 -79.02
CA ASP A 311 2.51 -33.11 -78.83
C ASP A 311 2.21 -33.30 -77.34
N GLY A 312 0.94 -33.17 -76.97
CA GLY A 312 0.52 -33.36 -75.59
C GLY A 312 -0.76 -32.61 -75.22
N SER A 313 -1.14 -32.76 -73.95
CA SER A 313 -2.28 -32.05 -73.35
C SER A 313 -1.87 -30.66 -72.87
N TYR A 314 -2.73 -29.69 -73.14
CA TYR A 314 -2.54 -28.31 -72.73
C TYR A 314 -3.82 -27.72 -72.17
N PHE A 315 -3.68 -26.81 -71.21
CA PHE A 315 -4.71 -25.91 -70.73
C PHE A 315 -4.67 -24.59 -71.51
N THR A 316 -5.83 -24.11 -71.97
CA THR A 316 -5.93 -22.83 -72.69
C THR A 316 -6.02 -21.68 -71.70
N VAL A 317 -4.92 -20.94 -71.53
CA VAL A 317 -4.86 -19.78 -70.62
C VAL A 317 -5.59 -18.58 -71.20
N SER A 318 -5.42 -18.32 -72.49
CA SER A 318 -6.09 -17.21 -73.16
C SER A 318 -6.30 -17.49 -74.64
N VAL A 319 -7.35 -16.93 -75.22
CA VAL A 319 -7.62 -16.98 -76.66
C VAL A 319 -8.14 -15.64 -77.16
N THR A 320 -7.64 -15.22 -78.31
CA THR A 320 -8.15 -14.06 -79.05
C THR A 320 -8.65 -14.52 -80.41
N HIS A 321 -9.95 -14.36 -80.64
CA HIS A 321 -10.61 -14.67 -81.90
C HIS A 321 -10.72 -13.39 -82.71
N THR A 322 -10.25 -13.42 -83.95
CA THR A 322 -10.37 -12.32 -84.91
C THR A 322 -11.10 -12.82 -86.13
N PHE A 323 -12.17 -12.13 -86.49
CA PHE A 323 -12.95 -12.40 -87.70
C PHE A 323 -13.06 -11.13 -88.52
N ASP A 324 -12.86 -11.26 -89.82
CA ASP A 324 -13.10 -10.22 -90.80
C ASP A 324 -13.98 -10.82 -91.91
N GLY A 325 -15.21 -10.35 -92.04
CA GLY A 325 -16.18 -10.83 -93.01
C GLY A 325 -15.94 -10.33 -94.43
N GLY A 326 -14.98 -9.42 -94.65
CA GLY A 326 -14.71 -8.85 -95.98
C GLY A 326 -15.87 -7.98 -96.48
N VAL A 327 -16.35 -7.04 -95.66
CA VAL A 327 -17.48 -6.15 -96.00
C VAL A 327 -17.00 -4.69 -96.07
N GLY A 328 -17.15 -4.01 -97.22
CA GLY A 328 -16.77 -2.60 -97.44
C GLY A 328 -16.02 -2.33 -98.77
N GLU A 329 -15.77 -1.06 -99.11
CA GLU A 329 -14.93 -0.69 -100.27
C GLU A 329 -13.47 -1.10 -100.03
N GLY A 330 -12.91 -1.96 -100.89
CA GLY A 330 -11.58 -2.56 -100.72
C GLY A 330 -11.56 -3.91 -99.98
N ALA A 331 -12.72 -4.52 -99.73
CA ALA A 331 -12.87 -5.78 -99.04
C ALA A 331 -12.11 -6.96 -99.68
N GLY A 332 -11.36 -7.71 -98.85
CA GLY A 332 -10.74 -8.99 -99.19
C GLY A 332 -11.67 -10.19 -98.96
N LYS A 333 -11.13 -11.41 -99.06
CA LYS A 333 -11.86 -12.63 -98.66
C LYS A 333 -12.08 -12.66 -97.14
N ALA A 334 -13.23 -13.18 -96.72
CA ALA A 334 -13.51 -13.42 -95.30
C ALA A 334 -12.39 -14.28 -94.67
N SER A 335 -11.95 -13.88 -93.47
CA SER A 335 -10.84 -14.53 -92.76
C SER A 335 -11.15 -14.67 -91.28
N TYR A 336 -10.68 -15.78 -90.71
CA TYR A 336 -10.82 -16.09 -89.30
C TYR A 336 -9.49 -16.60 -88.74
N LEU A 337 -9.14 -16.14 -87.55
CA LEU A 337 -7.94 -16.56 -86.83
C LEU A 337 -8.21 -16.59 -85.32
N ALA A 338 -7.87 -17.70 -84.68
CA ALA A 338 -7.78 -17.83 -83.24
C ALA A 338 -6.31 -17.84 -82.83
N ARG A 339 -5.89 -16.89 -82.00
CA ARG A 339 -4.58 -16.91 -81.34
C ARG A 339 -4.75 -17.34 -79.89
N ALA A 340 -4.17 -18.46 -79.49
CA ALA A 340 -4.27 -18.96 -78.12
C ALA A 340 -2.90 -19.08 -77.43
N ARG A 341 -2.90 -18.91 -76.11
CA ARG A 341 -1.78 -19.24 -75.23
C ARG A 341 -2.14 -20.50 -74.46
N LEU A 342 -1.33 -21.53 -74.68
CA LEU A 342 -1.49 -22.84 -74.10
C LEU A 342 -0.43 -23.06 -73.01
N LEU A 343 -0.83 -23.69 -71.92
CA LEU A 343 0.04 -24.08 -70.80
C LEU A 343 0.09 -25.61 -70.75
N PRO A 344 1.27 -26.25 -70.70
CA PRO A 344 1.35 -27.70 -70.54
C PRO A 344 0.57 -28.16 -69.31
N GLU A 345 -0.16 -29.26 -69.42
CA GLU A 345 -1.01 -29.79 -68.33
C GLU A 345 -0.24 -30.01 -67.01
N ALA A 346 1.06 -30.33 -67.09
CA ALA A 346 1.91 -30.54 -65.92
C ALA A 346 2.20 -29.27 -65.07
N ILE A 347 1.79 -28.08 -65.53
CA ILE A 347 1.84 -26.86 -64.71
C ILE A 347 0.41 -26.46 -64.33
N PRO A 348 0.07 -26.53 -63.02
CA PRO A 348 -1.18 -26.00 -62.53
C PRO A 348 -1.32 -24.52 -62.85
N PHE A 349 -2.44 -24.13 -63.44
CA PHE A 349 -2.74 -22.73 -63.65
C PHE A 349 -3.16 -22.08 -62.33
N ARG A 350 -2.42 -21.04 -61.94
CA ARG A 350 -2.83 -20.07 -60.93
C ARG A 350 -2.86 -18.68 -61.56
N PRO A 351 -3.89 -17.86 -61.29
CA PRO A 351 -3.94 -16.51 -61.81
C PRO A 351 -2.79 -15.67 -61.25
N PRO A 352 -2.14 -14.83 -62.09
CA PRO A 352 -1.11 -13.92 -61.60
C PRO A 352 -1.74 -12.81 -60.75
N ARG A 353 -1.08 -12.46 -59.64
CA ARG A 353 -1.46 -11.32 -58.77
C ARG A 353 -1.17 -9.99 -59.46
N ARG A 354 -2.13 -9.46 -60.23
CA ARG A 354 -2.03 -8.16 -60.93
C ARG A 354 -2.89 -7.10 -60.28
N THR A 355 -3.97 -7.50 -59.61
CA THR A 355 -4.92 -6.56 -59.03
C THR A 355 -4.29 -5.94 -57.78
N PRO A 356 -4.19 -4.60 -57.70
CA PRO A 356 -3.59 -3.93 -56.54
C PRO A 356 -4.31 -4.28 -55.24
N ILE A 357 -3.56 -4.41 -54.15
CA ILE A 357 -4.15 -4.52 -52.81
C ILE A 357 -4.47 -3.09 -52.32
N PRO A 358 -5.67 -2.83 -51.77
CA PRO A 358 -5.99 -1.52 -51.19
C PRO A 358 -5.07 -1.23 -50.00
N VAL A 359 -4.62 0.02 -49.89
CA VAL A 359 -3.75 0.47 -48.79
C VAL A 359 -4.38 1.68 -48.12
N ILE A 360 -4.55 1.62 -46.81
CA ILE A 360 -4.92 2.76 -45.98
C ILE A 360 -3.65 3.53 -45.63
N ALA A 361 -3.50 4.70 -46.23
CA ALA A 361 -2.27 5.50 -46.15
C ALA A 361 -1.95 6.09 -44.76
N GLY A 362 -2.91 6.09 -43.83
CA GLY A 362 -2.71 6.69 -42.51
C GLY A 362 -3.80 6.31 -41.51
N PRO A 363 -3.63 6.70 -40.24
CA PRO A 363 -4.58 6.39 -39.18
C PRO A 363 -5.96 6.99 -39.47
N GLN A 364 -6.99 6.30 -39.00
CA GLN A 364 -8.38 6.74 -39.04
C GLN A 364 -8.97 6.75 -37.64
N THR A 365 -10.06 7.47 -37.43
CA THR A 365 -10.82 7.39 -36.18
C THR A 365 -11.99 6.42 -36.32
N ALA A 366 -12.34 5.79 -35.21
CA ALA A 366 -13.47 4.89 -35.10
C ALA A 366 -14.10 4.99 -33.70
N THR A 367 -15.34 4.53 -33.58
CA THR A 367 -16.08 4.55 -32.31
C THR A 367 -16.11 3.15 -31.71
N VAL A 368 -15.75 3.01 -30.42
CA VAL A 368 -15.78 1.71 -29.73
C VAL A 368 -17.23 1.22 -29.56
N VAL A 369 -17.48 -0.04 -29.90
CA VAL A 369 -18.80 -0.68 -29.84
C VAL A 369 -18.82 -1.88 -28.88
N ALA A 370 -20.03 -2.30 -28.51
CA ALA A 370 -20.31 -3.42 -27.62
C ALA A 370 -21.59 -4.14 -28.06
N PRO A 371 -21.94 -5.30 -27.47
CA PRO A 371 -23.21 -5.96 -27.70
C PRO A 371 -24.39 -5.01 -27.50
N GLU A 372 -25.47 -5.24 -28.25
CA GLU A 372 -26.69 -4.44 -28.16
C GLU A 372 -27.22 -4.40 -26.71
N GLY A 373 -27.64 -3.22 -26.26
CA GLY A 373 -28.12 -2.99 -24.90
C GLY A 373 -27.03 -2.74 -23.85
N ALA A 374 -25.74 -2.75 -24.23
CA ALA A 374 -24.66 -2.32 -23.33
C ALA A 374 -24.83 -0.85 -22.92
N ALA A 375 -24.58 -0.56 -21.64
CA ALA A 375 -24.64 0.82 -21.14
C ALA A 375 -23.51 1.67 -21.77
N PRO A 376 -23.76 2.97 -22.03
CA PRO A 376 -22.70 3.91 -22.41
C PRO A 376 -21.54 3.86 -21.42
N GLU A 377 -20.31 4.04 -21.90
CA GLU A 377 -19.07 3.97 -21.11
C GLU A 377 -18.85 2.64 -20.35
N SER A 378 -19.57 1.57 -20.70
CA SER A 378 -19.21 0.21 -20.29
C SER A 378 -17.93 -0.26 -20.99
N ILE A 379 -17.39 -1.39 -20.58
CA ILE A 379 -16.16 -1.97 -21.14
C ILE A 379 -16.52 -3.30 -21.79
N HIS A 380 -16.27 -3.42 -23.10
CA HIS A 380 -16.38 -4.67 -23.84
C HIS A 380 -15.00 -5.07 -24.35
N THR A 381 -14.44 -6.12 -23.74
CA THR A 381 -13.06 -6.55 -23.98
C THR A 381 -12.95 -8.07 -23.97
N ASP A 382 -11.93 -8.59 -24.64
CA ASP A 382 -11.56 -10.01 -24.59
C ASP A 382 -10.37 -10.29 -23.63
N LYS A 383 -9.87 -11.54 -23.62
CA LYS A 383 -8.75 -12.01 -22.79
C LYS A 383 -7.42 -11.26 -23.01
N GLN A 384 -7.26 -10.56 -24.13
CA GLN A 384 -6.04 -9.83 -24.50
C GLN A 384 -6.17 -8.31 -24.34
N GLY A 385 -7.32 -7.81 -23.84
CA GLY A 385 -7.55 -6.38 -23.73
C GLY A 385 -7.88 -5.71 -25.07
N ARG A 386 -8.36 -6.47 -26.05
CA ARG A 386 -8.81 -5.97 -27.35
C ARG A 386 -10.20 -5.34 -27.23
N CYS A 387 -10.55 -4.43 -28.13
CA CYS A 387 -11.92 -3.96 -28.28
C CYS A 387 -12.37 -4.00 -29.74
N LYS A 388 -13.66 -3.79 -29.96
CA LYS A 388 -14.28 -3.70 -31.28
C LYS A 388 -14.71 -2.27 -31.55
N VAL A 389 -14.72 -1.88 -32.82
CA VAL A 389 -15.03 -0.51 -33.23
C VAL A 389 -15.95 -0.50 -34.44
N ARG A 390 -16.60 0.62 -34.65
CA ARG A 390 -17.32 0.95 -35.88
C ARG A 390 -16.57 2.07 -36.60
N PHE A 391 -16.13 1.78 -37.82
CA PHE A 391 -15.52 2.78 -38.69
C PHE A 391 -16.56 3.74 -39.25
N HIS A 392 -16.16 5.00 -39.46
CA HIS A 392 -17.08 6.03 -39.96
C HIS A 392 -17.52 5.82 -41.42
N TRP A 393 -16.74 5.07 -42.20
CA TRP A 393 -17.08 4.71 -43.57
C TRP A 393 -17.96 3.46 -43.68
N ASP A 394 -18.20 2.72 -42.58
CA ASP A 394 -19.06 1.54 -42.62
C ASP A 394 -20.55 1.92 -42.72
N ARG A 395 -21.18 1.46 -43.82
CA ARG A 395 -22.57 1.74 -44.20
C ARG A 395 -23.53 0.58 -43.92
N SER A 396 -23.06 -0.52 -43.33
CA SER A 396 -23.85 -1.74 -43.05
C SER A 396 -25.07 -1.52 -42.15
N GLY A 397 -25.15 -0.39 -41.44
CA GLY A 397 -26.18 -0.09 -40.44
C GLY A 397 -25.97 -0.79 -39.10
N ILE A 398 -24.97 -1.67 -38.99
CA ILE A 398 -24.61 -2.40 -37.77
C ILE A 398 -24.00 -1.41 -36.75
N GLN A 399 -24.52 -1.41 -35.52
CA GLN A 399 -24.10 -0.50 -34.43
C GLN A 399 -23.52 -1.23 -33.23
N ASP A 400 -23.48 -2.55 -33.26
CA ASP A 400 -23.10 -3.40 -32.14
C ASP A 400 -21.73 -4.09 -32.37
N GLU A 401 -21.41 -5.07 -31.53
CA GLU A 401 -20.18 -5.85 -31.60
C GLU A 401 -19.94 -6.60 -32.93
N ARG A 402 -20.91 -6.64 -33.85
CA ARG A 402 -20.72 -7.25 -35.17
C ARG A 402 -20.08 -6.29 -36.17
N ALA A 403 -19.86 -5.03 -35.82
CA ALA A 403 -19.29 -4.03 -36.73
C ALA A 403 -17.82 -4.32 -37.14
N SER A 404 -17.03 -4.99 -36.28
CA SER A 404 -15.63 -5.31 -36.58
C SER A 404 -15.09 -6.54 -35.85
N CYS A 405 -13.88 -6.96 -36.25
CA CYS A 405 -13.06 -7.89 -35.49
C CYS A 405 -12.50 -7.28 -34.20
N TRP A 406 -11.85 -8.12 -33.40
CA TRP A 406 -11.15 -7.70 -32.18
C TRP A 406 -9.81 -7.04 -32.49
N MET A 407 -9.64 -5.77 -32.08
CA MET A 407 -8.44 -4.99 -32.34
C MET A 407 -7.59 -4.83 -31.08
N ARG A 408 -6.28 -5.05 -31.21
CA ARG A 408 -5.32 -4.81 -30.12
C ARG A 408 -5.23 -3.32 -29.79
N VAL A 409 -5.12 -3.00 -28.51
CA VAL A 409 -5.04 -1.62 -28.01
C VAL A 409 -3.65 -1.36 -27.45
N MET A 410 -2.99 -0.30 -27.93
CA MET A 410 -1.71 0.17 -27.40
C MET A 410 -1.80 0.46 -25.89
N GLN A 411 -0.82 -0.04 -25.13
CA GLN A 411 -0.66 0.22 -23.71
C GLN A 411 0.64 1.01 -23.45
N LEU A 412 0.70 1.82 -22.40
CA LEU A 412 1.90 2.60 -22.04
C LEU A 412 3.10 1.70 -21.71
N GLN A 413 2.88 0.67 -20.89
CA GLN A 413 3.87 -0.36 -20.55
C GLN A 413 3.18 -1.70 -20.27
N THR A 414 3.83 -2.80 -20.62
CA THR A 414 3.27 -4.17 -20.47
C THR A 414 3.42 -4.75 -19.07
N SER A 415 4.24 -4.14 -18.22
CA SER A 415 4.51 -4.59 -16.84
C SER A 415 3.46 -4.13 -15.81
N GLY A 416 2.45 -3.36 -16.21
CA GLY A 416 1.40 -2.93 -15.26
C GLY A 416 0.46 -1.81 -15.70
N SER A 417 0.56 -1.28 -16.92
CA SER A 417 -0.43 -0.33 -17.43
C SER A 417 -1.52 -1.07 -18.19
N LEU A 418 -2.79 -0.82 -17.83
CA LEU A 418 -3.93 -1.29 -18.59
C LEU A 418 -5.00 -0.21 -18.59
N VAL A 419 -5.30 0.35 -19.76
CA VAL A 419 -6.43 1.27 -19.93
C VAL A 419 -7.27 0.82 -21.12
N LEU A 420 -8.39 0.19 -20.80
CA LEU A 420 -9.31 -0.34 -21.79
C LEU A 420 -10.20 0.78 -22.34
N PRO A 421 -10.33 0.90 -23.67
CA PRO A 421 -11.32 1.80 -24.27
C PRO A 421 -12.73 1.42 -23.83
N ARG A 422 -13.57 2.43 -23.65
CA ARG A 422 -14.98 2.24 -23.25
C ARG A 422 -15.88 2.42 -24.46
N VAL A 423 -17.08 1.85 -24.40
CA VAL A 423 -18.12 2.04 -25.40
C VAL A 423 -18.33 3.54 -25.66
N ASP A 424 -18.52 3.88 -26.93
CA ASP A 424 -18.68 5.23 -27.48
C ASP A 424 -17.42 6.11 -27.50
N TRP A 425 -16.29 5.65 -26.94
CA TRP A 425 -15.04 6.39 -27.06
C TRP A 425 -14.56 6.44 -28.51
N GLU A 426 -14.03 7.59 -28.91
CA GLU A 426 -13.32 7.76 -30.17
C GLU A 426 -11.87 7.33 -30.02
N VAL A 427 -11.46 6.39 -30.88
CA VAL A 427 -10.13 5.80 -30.89
C VAL A 427 -9.45 6.02 -32.24
N ILE A 428 -8.12 6.05 -32.21
CA ILE A 428 -7.28 6.09 -33.41
C ILE A 428 -6.94 4.65 -33.78
N VAL A 429 -7.28 4.27 -35.01
CA VAL A 429 -7.00 2.97 -35.60
C VAL A 429 -5.95 3.14 -36.69
N GLU A 430 -4.83 2.44 -36.55
CA GLU A 430 -3.81 2.25 -37.57
C GLU A 430 -3.97 0.87 -38.21
N PHE A 431 -3.32 0.69 -39.36
CA PHE A 431 -3.42 -0.52 -40.17
C PHE A 431 -2.00 -1.02 -40.42
N LEU A 432 -1.68 -2.24 -39.98
CA LEU A 432 -0.33 -2.80 -40.11
C LEU A 432 0.01 -2.96 -41.59
N GLU A 433 1.15 -2.40 -42.03
CA GLU A 433 1.54 -2.32 -43.46
C GLU A 433 0.51 -1.59 -44.35
N GLY A 434 -0.39 -0.80 -43.73
CA GLY A 434 -1.51 -0.16 -44.40
C GLY A 434 -2.62 -1.13 -44.85
N ASP A 435 -2.56 -2.40 -44.44
CA ASP A 435 -3.54 -3.43 -44.80
C ASP A 435 -4.88 -3.21 -44.07
N PRO A 436 -5.99 -2.95 -44.79
CA PRO A 436 -7.32 -2.79 -44.19
C PRO A 436 -7.75 -3.98 -43.31
N ASP A 437 -7.23 -5.17 -43.57
CA ASP A 437 -7.57 -6.40 -42.84
C ASP A 437 -6.84 -6.50 -41.48
N ARG A 438 -5.87 -5.61 -41.20
CA ARG A 438 -5.01 -5.66 -40.00
C ARG A 438 -5.06 -4.39 -39.14
N PRO A 439 -6.23 -4.04 -38.58
CA PRO A 439 -6.38 -2.86 -37.75
C PRO A 439 -5.79 -3.03 -36.32
N ILE A 440 -5.22 -1.95 -35.79
CA ILE A 440 -4.69 -1.84 -34.41
C ILE A 440 -5.01 -0.47 -33.84
N ILE A 441 -5.41 -0.40 -32.56
CA ILE A 441 -5.74 0.86 -31.89
C ILE A 441 -4.49 1.44 -31.24
N THR A 442 -4.12 2.67 -31.61
CA THR A 442 -2.90 3.35 -31.13
C THR A 442 -3.18 4.56 -30.25
N GLY A 443 -4.42 5.02 -30.17
CA GLY A 443 -4.76 6.20 -29.39
C GLY A 443 -6.24 6.38 -29.11
N ARG A 444 -6.55 7.45 -28.40
CA ARG A 444 -7.90 7.87 -28.00
C ARG A 444 -7.99 9.38 -28.02
N LEU A 445 -9.16 9.89 -28.34
CA LEU A 445 -9.41 11.31 -28.53
C LEU A 445 -10.59 11.77 -27.68
N TYR A 446 -10.54 13.04 -27.26
CA TYR A 446 -11.73 13.76 -26.83
C TYR A 446 -12.45 14.33 -28.05
N ASN A 447 -13.77 14.46 -27.96
CA ASN A 447 -14.61 15.02 -29.02
C ASN A 447 -15.77 15.83 -28.43
N GLY A 448 -16.69 16.28 -29.29
CA GLY A 448 -17.82 17.13 -28.87
C GLY A 448 -18.81 16.45 -27.91
N VAL A 449 -18.78 15.12 -27.81
CA VAL A 449 -19.60 14.34 -26.86
C VAL A 449 -18.80 14.03 -25.60
N PHE A 450 -17.59 13.48 -25.78
CA PHE A 450 -16.65 13.20 -24.70
C PHE A 450 -15.63 14.32 -24.60
N MET A 451 -15.99 15.36 -23.87
CA MET A 451 -15.12 16.52 -23.64
C MET A 451 -14.01 16.21 -22.61
N PRO A 452 -12.88 16.96 -22.63
CA PRO A 452 -11.88 16.89 -21.58
C PRO A 452 -12.50 17.09 -20.17
N PRO A 453 -11.98 16.42 -19.13
CA PRO A 453 -12.60 16.39 -17.80
C PRO A 453 -12.56 17.73 -17.04
N TYR A 454 -11.82 18.72 -17.56
CA TYR A 454 -11.77 20.08 -17.03
C TYR A 454 -12.07 21.06 -18.15
N ALA A 455 -12.69 22.19 -17.81
CA ALA A 455 -12.94 23.26 -18.74
C ALA A 455 -11.62 23.78 -19.33
N LEU A 456 -11.51 23.77 -20.66
CA LEU A 456 -10.38 24.32 -21.41
C LEU A 456 -10.87 25.53 -22.24
N PRO A 457 -10.04 26.58 -22.40
CA PRO A 457 -8.61 26.66 -22.08
C PRO A 457 -8.25 27.08 -20.63
N GLU A 458 -9.24 27.28 -19.75
CA GLU A 458 -9.01 27.76 -18.37
C GLU A 458 -8.13 26.80 -17.55
N GLY A 459 -8.39 25.49 -17.61
CA GLY A 459 -7.65 24.45 -16.91
C GLY A 459 -6.36 23.97 -17.60
N LYS A 460 -5.75 24.78 -18.48
CA LYS A 460 -4.58 24.37 -19.30
C LYS A 460 -3.32 23.97 -18.51
N THR A 461 -3.23 24.34 -17.24
CA THR A 461 -2.12 24.00 -16.33
C THR A 461 -2.37 22.71 -15.55
N ARG A 462 -3.47 22.01 -15.81
CA ARG A 462 -3.81 20.75 -15.14
C ARG A 462 -3.42 19.55 -15.98
N THR A 463 -2.77 18.59 -15.32
CA THR A 463 -2.52 17.25 -15.85
C THR A 463 -3.23 16.24 -14.96
N ALA A 464 -4.01 15.32 -15.52
CA ALA A 464 -4.71 14.33 -14.70
C ALA A 464 -4.86 12.96 -15.35
N LEU A 465 -4.87 11.95 -14.48
CA LEU A 465 -5.34 10.60 -14.76
C LEU A 465 -6.64 10.41 -14.00
N ARG A 466 -7.76 10.56 -14.71
CA ARG A 466 -9.11 10.43 -14.14
C ARG A 466 -9.82 9.23 -14.77
N SER A 467 -10.41 8.40 -13.92
CA SER A 467 -11.28 7.28 -14.27
C SER A 467 -12.73 7.59 -13.90
N ALA A 468 -13.69 6.88 -14.50
CA ALA A 468 -15.09 6.92 -14.09
C ALA A 468 -15.56 5.55 -13.62
N SER A 469 -16.36 5.51 -12.56
CA SER A 469 -17.02 4.28 -12.07
C SER A 469 -17.88 3.66 -13.17
N THR A 470 -17.69 2.37 -13.45
CA THR A 470 -18.37 1.66 -14.53
C THR A 470 -18.92 0.31 -14.05
N PRO A 471 -20.12 -0.12 -14.50
CA PRO A 471 -21.07 0.64 -15.33
C PRO A 471 -21.89 1.64 -14.50
N GLY A 472 -22.12 2.85 -15.05
CA GLY A 472 -23.15 3.80 -14.57
C GLY A 472 -22.97 4.39 -13.16
N GLY A 473 -21.76 4.40 -12.59
CA GLY A 473 -21.57 4.69 -11.16
C GLY A 473 -21.40 6.16 -10.76
N GLY A 474 -21.27 7.09 -11.72
CA GLY A 474 -21.15 8.56 -11.50
C GLY A 474 -19.92 9.07 -10.73
N GLY A 475 -19.23 8.19 -9.99
CA GLY A 475 -18.00 8.50 -9.25
C GLY A 475 -16.73 8.44 -10.09
N ALA A 476 -15.62 8.90 -9.53
CA ALA A 476 -14.33 8.94 -10.22
C ALA A 476 -13.15 8.65 -9.27
N ASN A 477 -12.10 8.02 -9.78
CA ASN A 477 -10.79 8.05 -9.12
C ASN A 477 -9.86 8.94 -9.94
N GLU A 478 -9.08 9.79 -9.28
CA GLU A 478 -8.30 10.84 -9.92
C GLU A 478 -6.93 11.01 -9.25
N ILE A 479 -5.89 11.13 -10.06
CA ILE A 479 -4.62 11.75 -9.68
C ILE A 479 -4.45 12.98 -10.58
N ARG A 480 -4.35 14.16 -9.99
CA ARG A 480 -4.24 15.43 -10.69
C ARG A 480 -3.05 16.23 -10.17
N PHE A 481 -2.38 16.88 -11.11
CA PHE A 481 -1.33 17.87 -10.90
C PHE A 481 -1.82 19.22 -11.42
N GLU A 482 -1.73 20.26 -10.61
CA GLU A 482 -1.93 21.66 -11.00
C GLU A 482 -0.57 22.35 -10.99
N ASP A 483 -0.13 22.83 -12.15
CA ASP A 483 1.18 23.46 -12.35
C ASP A 483 1.09 24.99 -12.41
N LYS A 484 -0.03 25.58 -11.98
CA LYS A 484 -0.19 27.03 -11.88
C LYS A 484 0.72 27.59 -10.79
N ALA A 485 1.72 28.38 -11.19
CA ALA A 485 2.70 28.98 -10.29
C ALA A 485 2.05 29.73 -9.11
N GLY A 486 2.46 29.39 -7.88
CA GLY A 486 1.92 29.94 -6.63
C GLY A 486 0.60 29.31 -6.18
N ALA A 487 0.08 28.33 -6.91
CA ALA A 487 -1.12 27.57 -6.61
C ALA A 487 -0.95 26.09 -7.00
N GLU A 488 0.29 25.59 -6.95
CA GLU A 488 0.60 24.22 -7.31
C GLU A 488 -0.08 23.22 -6.36
N GLU A 489 -0.65 22.15 -6.91
CA GLU A 489 -1.38 21.15 -6.13
C GLU A 489 -1.19 19.75 -6.72
N ILE A 490 -1.06 18.77 -5.84
CA ILE A 490 -1.29 17.35 -6.18
C ILE A 490 -2.55 16.91 -5.46
N MET A 491 -3.55 16.47 -6.21
CA MET A 491 -4.80 15.93 -5.68
C MET A 491 -4.89 14.44 -6.00
N MET A 492 -5.15 13.64 -4.97
CA MET A 492 -5.41 12.21 -5.08
C MET A 492 -6.80 11.93 -4.52
N HIS A 493 -7.69 11.40 -5.35
CA HIS A 493 -9.06 11.09 -4.97
C HIS A 493 -9.38 9.62 -5.26
N ALA A 494 -9.82 8.92 -4.23
CA ALA A 494 -10.37 7.57 -4.33
C ALA A 494 -11.87 7.64 -4.05
N GLN A 495 -12.69 7.11 -4.97
CA GLN A 495 -14.14 7.12 -4.84
C GLN A 495 -14.64 6.25 -3.68
N ARG A 496 -13.86 5.24 -3.29
CA ARG A 496 -14.21 4.27 -2.25
C ARG A 496 -13.02 3.98 -1.33
N ASP A 497 -12.25 2.94 -1.60
CA ASP A 497 -11.14 2.51 -0.74
C ASP A 497 -9.81 3.06 -1.28
N MET A 498 -8.98 3.64 -0.40
CA MET A 498 -7.60 4.01 -0.71
C MET A 498 -6.64 3.11 0.09
N LYS A 499 -5.79 2.36 -0.61
CA LYS A 499 -4.77 1.50 0.01
C LYS A 499 -3.38 1.99 -0.40
N VAL A 500 -2.52 2.25 0.58
CA VAL A 500 -1.14 2.66 0.37
C VAL A 500 -0.24 1.68 1.12
N ALA A 501 0.72 1.08 0.42
CA ALA A 501 1.66 0.12 1.00
C ALA A 501 3.09 0.47 0.60
N ALA A 502 3.99 0.52 1.58
CA ALA A 502 5.43 0.64 1.37
C ALA A 502 6.09 -0.64 1.89
N ALA A 503 6.82 -1.35 1.02
CA ALA A 503 7.48 -2.61 1.38
C ALA A 503 8.72 -2.42 2.28
N ASN A 504 9.19 -1.18 2.45
CA ASN A 504 10.33 -0.84 3.30
C ASN A 504 10.05 0.45 4.07
N ASN A 505 10.54 1.60 3.59
CA ASN A 505 10.43 2.87 4.27
C ASN A 505 9.41 3.80 3.60
N ALA A 506 8.55 4.43 4.40
CA ALA A 506 7.72 5.56 3.98
C ALA A 506 8.19 6.83 4.71
N LYS A 507 8.39 7.93 3.97
CA LYS A 507 8.80 9.23 4.54
C LYS A 507 7.87 10.32 4.04
N ARG A 508 7.33 11.11 4.97
CA ARG A 508 6.48 12.27 4.66
C ARG A 508 7.07 13.52 5.30
N ARG A 509 7.23 14.59 4.52
CA ARG A 509 7.69 15.90 4.98
C ARG A 509 6.72 16.96 4.47
N VAL A 510 6.10 17.69 5.38
CA VAL A 510 5.23 18.82 5.06
C VAL A 510 5.96 20.10 5.46
N GLY A 511 6.08 21.06 4.53
CA GLY A 511 6.86 22.28 4.74
C GLY A 511 6.15 23.35 5.58
N ASN A 512 4.82 23.27 5.65
CA ASN A 512 3.98 24.20 6.39
C ASN A 512 2.99 23.41 7.28
N ASN A 513 1.71 23.34 6.90
CA ASN A 513 0.66 22.75 7.72
C ASN A 513 0.15 21.43 7.14
N GLU A 514 -0.24 20.52 8.02
CA GLU A 514 -0.94 19.29 7.68
C GLU A 514 -2.26 19.22 8.42
N THR A 515 -3.32 18.77 7.75
CA THR A 515 -4.63 18.52 8.36
C THR A 515 -5.11 17.14 7.94
N THR A 516 -5.48 16.30 8.91
CA THR A 516 -6.03 14.96 8.70
C THR A 516 -7.41 14.90 9.33
N VAL A 517 -8.43 14.54 8.54
CA VAL A 517 -9.81 14.39 9.00
C VAL A 517 -10.26 12.96 8.72
N ILE A 518 -10.70 12.25 9.76
CA ILE A 518 -11.17 10.87 9.67
C ILE A 518 -12.61 10.84 10.17
N GLY A 519 -13.56 10.52 9.29
CA GLY A 519 -14.99 10.63 9.58
C GLY A 519 -15.55 9.54 10.51
N ASN A 520 -14.79 8.49 10.78
CA ASN A 520 -15.22 7.39 11.65
C ASN A 520 -14.07 6.90 12.54
N ASN A 521 -13.38 5.82 12.16
CA ASN A 521 -12.36 5.19 13.00
C ASN A 521 -10.95 5.36 12.42
N ALA A 522 -9.99 5.65 13.29
CA ALA A 522 -8.56 5.66 13.00
C ALA A 522 -7.87 4.58 13.84
N SER A 523 -6.97 3.79 13.24
CA SER A 523 -6.15 2.81 13.95
C SER A 523 -4.70 2.94 13.50
N LEU A 524 -3.78 3.00 14.48
CA LEU A 524 -2.34 3.04 14.25
C LEU A 524 -1.71 1.87 15.00
N GLN A 525 -1.03 1.00 14.26
CA GLN A 525 -0.26 -0.11 14.82
C GLN A 525 1.21 0.03 14.41
N VAL A 526 2.10 0.11 15.38
CA VAL A 526 3.55 0.18 15.19
C VAL A 526 4.18 -1.05 15.82
N GLY A 527 4.81 -1.90 15.02
CA GLY A 527 5.40 -3.15 15.50
C GLY A 527 6.73 -2.99 16.25
N GLY A 528 7.38 -1.83 16.10
CA GLY A 528 8.61 -1.45 16.80
C GLY A 528 8.37 -0.24 17.70
N GLU A 529 9.08 0.85 17.43
CA GLU A 529 9.02 2.08 18.22
C GLU A 529 8.25 3.21 17.50
N GLN A 530 7.41 3.94 18.26
CA GLN A 530 6.80 5.20 17.83
C GLN A 530 7.41 6.36 18.62
N THR A 531 8.06 7.30 17.94
CA THR A 531 8.58 8.54 18.53
C THR A 531 7.83 9.75 17.97
N THR A 532 7.21 10.55 18.84
CA THR A 532 6.54 11.81 18.48
C THR A 532 7.29 12.98 19.13
N LYS A 533 7.73 13.97 18.33
CA LYS A 533 8.38 15.19 18.83
C LYS A 533 7.59 16.42 18.41
N ILE A 534 7.04 17.14 19.39
CA ILE A 534 6.30 18.39 19.20
C ILE A 534 7.08 19.50 19.90
N THR A 535 7.40 20.57 19.16
CA THR A 535 8.34 21.61 19.63
C THR A 535 7.67 22.79 20.34
N LYS A 536 6.35 22.95 20.14
CA LYS A 536 5.54 23.99 20.79
C LYS A 536 4.49 23.34 21.67
N GLY A 537 3.22 23.40 21.30
CA GLY A 537 2.11 22.80 22.06
C GLY A 537 1.51 21.60 21.34
N GLU A 538 1.05 20.63 22.13
CA GLU A 538 0.15 19.56 21.72
C GLU A 538 -1.21 19.79 22.40
N GLN A 539 -2.30 19.66 21.64
CA GLN A 539 -3.66 19.72 22.19
C GLN A 539 -4.42 18.48 21.71
N ILE A 540 -4.95 17.71 22.67
CA ILE A 540 -5.75 16.52 22.41
C ILE A 540 -7.13 16.73 23.04
N THR A 541 -8.18 16.59 22.23
CA THR A 541 -9.57 16.66 22.70
C THR A 541 -10.25 15.33 22.39
N ILE A 542 -10.74 14.65 23.43
CA ILE A 542 -11.40 13.35 23.34
C ILE A 542 -12.83 13.55 23.83
N GLY A 543 -13.81 13.34 22.95
CA GLY A 543 -15.22 13.60 23.26
C GLY A 543 -15.87 12.54 24.16
N ALA A 544 -15.22 11.40 24.36
CA ALA A 544 -15.69 10.30 25.20
C ALA A 544 -14.53 9.70 26.01
N ASN A 545 -14.18 8.43 25.78
CA ASN A 545 -13.20 7.71 26.60
C ASN A 545 -11.79 7.74 26.00
N GLN A 546 -10.78 7.96 26.85
CA GLN A 546 -9.38 7.69 26.55
C GLN A 546 -8.91 6.47 27.36
N VAL A 547 -8.33 5.47 26.70
CA VAL A 547 -7.73 4.30 27.36
C VAL A 547 -6.28 4.18 26.94
N VAL A 548 -5.37 4.12 27.92
CA VAL A 548 -3.92 3.98 27.70
C VAL A 548 -3.42 2.79 28.51
N THR A 549 -2.94 1.75 27.81
CA THR A 549 -2.33 0.57 28.42
C THR A 549 -0.85 0.53 28.09
N VAL A 550 0.01 0.54 29.11
CA VAL A 550 1.48 0.47 28.96
C VAL A 550 1.94 -0.82 29.62
N GLY A 551 2.56 -1.72 28.84
CA GLY A 551 3.01 -3.03 29.35
C GLY A 551 4.33 -2.98 30.14
N GLY A 552 5.13 -1.93 29.94
CA GLY A 552 6.33 -1.62 30.73
C GLY A 552 6.16 -0.29 31.46
N ASP A 553 7.20 0.54 31.44
CA ASP A 553 7.19 1.79 32.19
C ASP A 553 6.52 2.94 31.42
N ARG A 554 5.66 3.69 32.12
CA ARG A 554 5.18 4.99 31.67
C ARG A 554 5.93 6.10 32.43
N LYS A 555 6.91 6.74 31.79
CA LYS A 555 7.57 7.94 32.34
C LYS A 555 6.92 9.21 31.78
N VAL A 556 6.47 10.10 32.66
CA VAL A 556 6.01 11.45 32.31
C VAL A 556 6.90 12.44 33.05
N GLU A 557 7.59 13.32 32.32
CA GLU A 557 8.47 14.34 32.88
C GLU A 557 7.93 15.73 32.50
N VAL A 558 7.63 16.55 33.50
CA VAL A 558 7.04 17.88 33.31
C VAL A 558 7.91 18.90 34.04
N ASN A 559 8.55 19.79 33.28
CA ASN A 559 9.50 20.76 33.85
C ASN A 559 8.85 21.96 34.54
N ALA A 560 7.55 22.19 34.30
CA ALA A 560 6.81 23.30 34.87
C ALA A 560 5.64 22.78 35.71
N VAL A 561 4.46 22.61 35.13
CA VAL A 561 3.26 22.22 35.86
C VAL A 561 2.57 21.05 35.18
N SER A 562 2.31 20.00 35.96
CA SER A 562 1.38 18.92 35.60
C SER A 562 0.09 19.13 36.38
N ALA A 563 -1.00 19.48 35.70
CA ALA A 563 -2.31 19.68 36.33
C ALA A 563 -3.32 18.66 35.79
N THR A 564 -4.02 17.98 36.69
CA THR A 564 -5.12 17.07 36.35
C THR A 564 -6.38 17.54 37.07
N THR A 565 -7.41 17.93 36.31
CA THR A 565 -8.70 18.33 36.88
C THR A 565 -9.75 17.27 36.58
N VAL A 566 -10.33 16.68 37.62
CA VAL A 566 -11.38 15.65 37.51
C VAL A 566 -12.69 16.19 38.07
N HIS A 567 -13.70 16.35 37.21
CA HIS A 567 -15.02 16.86 37.63
C HIS A 567 -15.90 15.79 38.31
N GLY A 568 -15.70 14.52 37.97
CA GLY A 568 -16.41 13.37 38.54
C GLY A 568 -15.56 12.64 39.58
N ASN A 569 -15.60 11.30 39.52
CA ASN A 569 -14.81 10.45 40.39
C ASN A 569 -13.40 10.22 39.84
N ALA A 570 -12.43 10.16 40.75
CA ALA A 570 -11.06 9.74 40.47
C ALA A 570 -10.75 8.48 41.28
N THR A 571 -10.40 7.39 40.59
CA THR A 571 -10.04 6.10 41.20
C THR A 571 -8.62 5.72 40.79
N THR A 572 -7.77 5.43 41.77
CA THR A 572 -6.40 4.94 41.55
C THR A 572 -6.25 3.58 42.24
N THR A 573 -5.76 2.58 41.51
CA THR A 573 -5.50 1.24 42.06
C THR A 573 -4.05 0.86 41.78
N VAL A 574 -3.29 0.58 42.83
CA VAL A 574 -1.89 0.19 42.75
C VAL A 574 -1.72 -1.20 43.34
N GLY A 575 -1.37 -2.18 42.50
CA GLY A 575 -1.19 -3.57 42.94
C GLY A 575 0.03 -3.81 43.84
N GLY A 576 1.01 -2.89 43.81
CA GLY A 576 2.20 -2.90 44.66
C GLY A 576 2.29 -1.66 45.55
N ASN A 577 3.51 -1.13 45.74
CA ASN A 577 3.75 0.07 46.53
C ASN A 577 3.43 1.34 45.74
N GLN A 578 2.86 2.34 46.42
CA GLN A 578 2.74 3.70 45.91
C GLN A 578 3.66 4.62 46.70
N PHE A 579 4.61 5.25 46.01
CA PHE A 579 5.52 6.24 46.56
C PHE A 579 5.22 7.60 45.93
N GLU A 580 4.77 8.55 46.73
CA GLU A 580 4.52 9.93 46.31
C GLU A 580 5.43 10.85 47.12
N MET A 581 6.25 11.64 46.40
CA MET A 581 7.25 12.52 46.99
C MET A 581 7.13 13.91 46.36
N ASP A 582 6.72 14.88 47.17
CA ASP A 582 6.51 16.26 46.73
C ASP A 582 7.58 17.18 47.33
N GLY A 583 8.53 17.61 46.49
CA GLY A 583 9.67 18.46 46.87
C GLY A 583 11.05 17.79 46.71
N ASN A 584 12.06 18.29 47.41
CA ASN A 584 13.43 17.75 47.50
C ASN A 584 13.67 16.85 48.75
N PRO A 585 13.37 15.54 48.69
CA PRO A 585 13.34 14.66 49.86
C PRO A 585 14.68 14.48 50.57
N LEU A 586 15.81 14.87 49.96
CA LEU A 586 17.12 14.80 50.60
C LEU A 586 17.17 15.67 51.87
N GLU A 587 16.56 16.86 51.85
CA GLU A 587 16.54 17.77 53.00
C GLU A 587 15.66 17.24 54.14
N ALA A 588 14.50 16.67 53.82
CA ALA A 588 13.58 16.11 54.81
C ALA A 588 14.16 14.84 55.48
N LEU A 589 14.79 13.96 54.70
CA LEU A 589 15.43 12.76 55.23
C LEU A 589 16.65 13.09 56.10
N LEU A 590 17.48 14.07 55.70
CA LEU A 590 18.60 14.55 56.51
C LEU A 590 18.14 15.17 57.84
N ALA A 591 17.05 15.94 57.82
CA ALA A 591 16.50 16.55 59.03
C ALA A 591 15.96 15.51 60.03
N LEU A 592 15.29 14.47 59.54
CA LEU A 592 14.75 13.40 60.38
C LEU A 592 15.85 12.48 60.93
N ALA A 593 16.87 12.18 60.13
CA ALA A 593 18.05 11.43 60.57
C ALA A 593 18.83 12.17 61.66
N ALA A 594 18.95 13.50 61.56
CA ALA A 594 19.55 14.33 62.60
C ALA A 594 18.77 14.23 63.94
N GLN A 595 17.44 14.14 63.87
CA GLN A 595 16.56 14.06 65.04
C GLN A 595 16.64 12.71 65.78
N ALA A 596 16.78 11.61 65.02
CA ALA A 596 16.99 10.28 65.59
C ALA A 596 18.36 10.17 66.28
N ALA A 597 19.39 10.80 65.70
CA ALA A 597 20.73 10.87 66.31
C ALA A 597 20.71 11.67 67.63
N GLU A 598 19.92 12.73 67.71
CA GLU A 598 19.80 13.58 68.91
C GLU A 598 19.12 12.84 70.08
N GLN A 599 18.04 12.09 69.80
CA GLN A 599 17.33 11.29 70.82
C GLN A 599 18.19 10.11 71.34
N PHE A 600 18.96 9.48 70.46
CA PHE A 600 19.89 8.43 70.86
C PHE A 600 21.02 8.97 71.76
N ALA A 601 21.56 10.16 71.42
CA ALA A 601 22.59 10.82 72.22
C ALA A 601 22.10 11.20 73.63
N GLN A 602 20.84 11.63 73.78
CA GLN A 602 20.23 11.90 75.09
C GLN A 602 20.09 10.64 75.95
N SER A 603 19.66 9.51 75.38
CA SER A 603 19.52 8.26 76.15
C SER A 603 20.86 7.69 76.65
N LEU A 604 21.94 7.92 75.91
CA LEU A 604 23.30 7.56 76.33
C LEU A 604 23.83 8.49 77.42
N ALA A 605 23.50 9.79 77.36
CA ALA A 605 23.89 10.76 78.37
C ALA A 605 23.22 10.46 79.73
N ASP A 606 21.92 10.13 79.73
CA ASP A 606 21.16 9.83 80.96
C ASP A 606 21.69 8.58 81.68
N ASN A 607 22.05 7.53 80.91
CA ASN A 607 22.64 6.31 81.46
C ASN A 607 24.05 6.53 82.03
N ALA A 608 24.85 7.42 81.43
CA ALA A 608 26.18 7.76 81.92
C ALA A 608 26.13 8.56 83.25
N VAL A 609 25.15 9.46 83.40
CA VAL A 609 24.95 10.23 84.64
C VAL A 609 24.56 9.32 85.82
N ALA A 610 23.70 8.32 85.58
CA ALA A 610 23.30 7.37 86.61
C ALA A 610 24.47 6.52 87.16
N ALA A 611 25.41 6.12 86.29
CA ALA A 611 26.59 5.34 86.68
C ALA A 611 27.66 6.16 87.43
N ILE A 612 27.75 7.46 87.15
CA ILE A 612 28.65 8.38 87.87
C ILE A 612 28.13 8.63 89.30
N GLN A 613 26.82 8.82 89.46
CA GLN A 613 26.19 9.05 90.77
C GLN A 613 26.46 7.88 91.74
N ALA A 614 26.32 6.64 91.27
CA ALA A 614 26.54 5.44 92.08
C ALA A 614 28.00 5.26 92.55
N ASN A 615 28.98 5.71 91.76
CA ASN A 615 30.40 5.62 92.10
C ASN A 615 30.84 6.72 93.08
N VAL A 616 30.21 7.89 93.05
CA VAL A 616 30.45 8.99 94.01
C VAL A 616 29.92 8.62 95.40
N ASP A 617 28.73 8.04 95.48
CA ASP A 617 28.13 7.60 96.76
C ASP A 617 28.92 6.46 97.44
N GLY A 618 29.56 5.59 96.64
CA GLY A 618 30.45 4.54 97.14
C GLY A 618 31.77 5.05 97.72
N ALA A 619 32.36 6.08 97.10
CA ALA A 619 33.64 6.67 97.54
C ALA A 619 33.49 7.54 98.81
N VAL A 620 32.37 8.27 98.95
CA VAL A 620 32.09 9.11 100.13
C VAL A 620 31.90 8.27 101.41
N ASN A 621 31.24 7.12 101.30
CA ASN A 621 30.98 6.23 102.43
C ASN A 621 32.23 5.50 102.96
N GLN A 622 33.23 5.22 102.11
CA GLN A 622 34.49 4.60 102.54
C GLN A 622 35.42 5.56 103.31
N VAL A 623 35.27 6.87 103.13
CA VAL A 623 36.12 7.89 103.76
C VAL A 623 35.54 8.42 105.08
N MET A 624 34.21 8.55 105.19
CA MET A 624 33.56 9.13 106.38
C MET A 624 33.36 8.15 107.55
N GLY A 625 33.38 6.83 107.31
CA GLY A 625 33.16 5.80 108.33
C GLY A 625 34.19 5.80 109.48
N PRO A 626 35.51 5.81 109.21
CA PRO A 626 36.54 5.82 110.26
C PRO A 626 36.65 7.15 111.02
N ILE A 627 36.29 8.26 110.39
CA ILE A 627 36.39 9.62 110.95
C ILE A 627 35.32 9.86 112.03
N ASN A 628 34.09 9.36 111.81
CA ASN A 628 33.01 9.50 112.78
C ASN A 628 33.25 8.64 114.04
N ALA A 629 33.85 7.45 113.89
CA ALA A 629 34.18 6.57 115.01
C ALA A 629 35.28 7.13 115.94
N LEU A 630 36.22 7.91 115.38
CA LEU A 630 37.28 8.58 116.14
C LEU A 630 36.74 9.81 116.91
N ASN A 631 35.76 10.51 116.32
CA ASN A 631 35.13 11.67 116.94
C ASN A 631 34.33 11.30 118.21
N ASP A 632 33.64 10.16 118.21
CA ASP A 632 32.89 9.66 119.37
C ASP A 632 33.81 9.24 120.54
N GLN A 633 35.01 8.72 120.26
CA GLN A 633 35.98 8.32 121.29
C GLN A 633 36.67 9.51 121.97
N VAL A 634 36.91 10.61 121.24
CA VAL A 634 37.51 11.83 121.78
C VAL A 634 36.52 12.59 122.69
N GLN A 635 35.22 12.53 122.39
CA GLN A 635 34.18 13.10 123.24
C GLN A 635 34.09 12.43 124.61
N GLY A 636 34.19 11.09 124.68
CA GLY A 636 34.18 10.35 125.96
C GLY A 636 35.39 10.65 126.86
N ILE A 637 36.53 11.03 126.30
CA ILE A 637 37.73 11.44 127.06
C ILE A 637 37.56 12.87 127.63
N SER A 638 36.87 13.75 126.89
CA SER A 638 36.58 15.12 127.33
C SER A 638 35.61 15.17 128.53
N ASP A 639 34.63 14.27 128.57
CA ASP A 639 33.67 14.19 129.68
C ASP A 639 34.33 13.67 130.98
N ALA A 640 35.29 12.75 130.86
CA ALA A 640 36.08 12.24 131.98
C ALA A 640 37.03 13.30 132.59
N MET A 641 37.56 14.22 131.78
CA MET A 641 38.40 15.33 132.29
C MET A 641 37.59 16.37 133.07
N LYS A 642 36.31 16.56 132.77
CA LYS A 642 35.43 17.48 133.50
C LYS A 642 35.11 16.98 134.91
N ALA A 643 34.87 15.68 135.09
CA ALA A 643 34.55 15.09 136.40
C ALA A 643 35.71 15.14 137.41
N VAL A 644 36.97 15.07 136.94
CA VAL A 644 38.17 15.20 137.80
C VAL A 644 38.38 16.64 138.28
N GLY A 645 37.93 17.63 137.51
CA GLY A 645 37.96 19.05 137.90
C GLY A 645 37.00 19.37 139.05
N ASP A 646 35.93 18.59 139.22
CA ASP A 646 34.88 18.81 140.23
C ASP A 646 35.12 18.03 141.54
N GLY A 647 36.30 17.41 141.71
CA GLY A 647 36.78 16.88 142.99
C GLY A 647 36.35 15.45 143.38
N ASP A 648 35.73 14.69 142.47
CA ASP A 648 35.34 13.29 142.69
C ASP A 648 36.36 12.31 142.07
N LEU A 649 37.17 11.67 142.91
CA LEU A 649 38.25 10.76 142.51
C LEU A 649 37.81 9.31 142.29
N SER A 650 36.51 9.00 142.38
CA SER A 650 35.98 7.64 142.19
C SER A 650 36.10 7.11 140.75
N GLY A 651 36.33 7.98 139.75
CA GLY A 651 36.39 7.64 138.32
C GLY A 651 37.79 7.44 137.71
N MET A 652 38.86 7.55 138.49
CA MET A 652 40.24 7.59 137.97
C MET A 652 40.66 6.29 137.22
N GLY A 653 40.00 5.16 137.51
CA GLY A 653 40.19 3.90 136.78
C GLY A 653 39.73 3.93 135.32
N ALA A 654 38.70 4.70 134.98
CA ALA A 654 38.18 4.80 133.61
C ALA A 654 39.05 5.71 132.71
N MET A 655 39.68 6.74 133.29
CA MET A 655 40.60 7.64 132.58
C MET A 655 41.85 6.89 132.10
N VAL A 656 42.39 5.99 132.93
CA VAL A 656 43.58 5.18 132.60
C VAL A 656 43.23 4.04 131.61
N ALA A 657 42.01 3.52 131.63
CA ALA A 657 41.51 2.54 130.66
C ALA A 657 41.17 3.15 129.27
N GLY A 658 40.83 4.44 129.21
CA GLY A 658 40.55 5.16 127.95
C GLY A 658 41.81 5.63 127.21
N ALA A 659 42.82 6.13 127.92
CA ALA A 659 44.08 6.56 127.32
C ALA A 659 44.92 5.40 126.75
N SER A 660 44.70 4.17 127.22
CA SER A 660 45.35 2.94 126.75
C SER A 660 44.64 2.28 125.55
N ARG A 661 43.52 2.84 125.07
CA ARG A 661 42.74 2.36 123.90
C ARG A 661 42.76 3.29 122.69
N LEU A 662 43.51 4.39 122.76
CA LEU A 662 43.77 5.22 121.57
C LEU A 662 44.73 4.45 120.64
N PRO A 663 44.36 4.17 119.39
CA PRO A 663 45.23 3.46 118.46
C PRO A 663 46.49 4.29 118.19
N GLY A 664 47.66 3.65 118.26
CA GLY A 664 48.93 4.29 117.91
C GLY A 664 48.98 4.66 116.42
N ALA A 665 49.79 5.65 116.04
CA ALA A 665 49.89 6.16 114.67
C ALA A 665 50.16 5.07 113.59
N GLY A 666 50.73 3.92 113.98
CA GLY A 666 50.93 2.76 113.10
C GLY A 666 49.70 1.89 112.87
N GLU A 667 48.76 1.80 113.82
CA GLU A 667 47.51 1.03 113.67
C GLU A 667 46.44 1.82 112.89
N PHE A 668 46.45 3.16 112.98
CA PHE A 668 45.62 4.03 112.14
C PHE A 668 46.04 3.98 110.65
N ALA A 669 47.33 3.75 110.36
CA ALA A 669 47.82 3.56 108.99
C ALA A 669 47.47 2.18 108.40
N ALA A 670 47.35 1.15 109.23
CA ALA A 670 46.95 -0.20 108.79
C ALA A 670 45.45 -0.31 108.43
N ALA A 671 44.59 0.49 109.07
CA ALA A 671 43.17 0.63 108.72
C ALA A 671 42.92 1.41 107.41
N LEU A 672 43.93 2.14 106.91
CA LEU A 672 43.88 2.98 105.70
C LEU A 672 44.69 2.44 104.51
N GLY A 673 45.35 1.28 104.63
CA GLY A 673 45.92 0.63 103.45
C GLY A 673 46.95 -0.46 103.74
N GLY A 674 46.71 -1.67 103.21
CA GLY A 674 47.70 -2.74 103.20
C GLY A 674 47.33 -4.00 102.41
N ARG A 675 47.74 -4.01 101.12
CA ARG A 675 48.20 -5.14 100.27
C ARG A 675 47.25 -6.34 100.07
N GLY A 676 46.95 -6.82 98.86
CA GLY A 676 47.72 -6.81 97.61
C GLY A 676 48.68 -8.01 97.52
N SER A 677 48.22 -9.14 96.98
CA SER A 677 49.01 -10.00 96.07
C SER A 677 48.13 -11.04 95.35
N ALA A 678 48.09 -10.99 94.02
CA ALA A 678 48.09 -12.17 93.17
C ALA A 678 48.62 -11.77 91.78
N ALA A 679 49.94 -11.92 91.60
CA ALA A 679 50.60 -11.94 90.31
C ALA A 679 50.82 -13.41 89.90
N GLY A 680 50.68 -13.67 88.59
CA GLY A 680 51.10 -14.90 87.91
C GLY A 680 49.94 -15.86 87.59
N ARG A 681 49.88 -16.57 86.47
CA ARG A 681 50.82 -16.75 85.35
C ARG A 681 50.10 -17.64 84.31
N GLY A 682 50.21 -17.33 83.02
CA GLY A 682 50.02 -18.27 81.88
C GLY A 682 48.58 -18.45 81.36
N GLY A 683 48.29 -18.45 80.07
CA GLY A 683 49.15 -18.33 78.89
C GLY A 683 48.39 -18.75 77.61
N GLY A 684 48.84 -18.19 76.48
CA GLY A 684 48.71 -18.71 75.11
C GLY A 684 47.32 -18.56 74.46
N GLY A 685 47.16 -18.11 73.22
CA GLY A 685 48.06 -17.77 72.11
C GLY A 685 47.11 -17.38 70.96
N GLY A 686 47.38 -16.29 70.22
CA GLY A 686 48.15 -16.34 68.96
C GLY A 686 47.21 -16.63 67.78
N GLY A 687 47.22 -15.94 66.65
CA GLY A 687 47.98 -14.80 66.14
C GLY A 687 47.04 -13.96 65.26
N GLY A 688 47.38 -12.73 64.90
CA GLY A 688 48.49 -12.43 64.00
C GLY A 688 47.94 -12.41 62.56
N GLY A 689 47.99 -11.32 61.80
CA GLY A 689 48.64 -10.05 62.06
C GLY A 689 48.29 -9.03 60.99
N GLY A 690 49.01 -7.91 61.06
CA GLY A 690 48.84 -6.66 60.33
C GLY A 690 48.81 -6.73 58.80
N VAL A 691 49.03 -5.65 58.09
CA VAL A 691 49.92 -4.53 58.36
C VAL A 691 49.48 -3.37 57.48
N GLY A 692 49.78 -2.15 57.92
CA GLY A 692 50.31 -1.17 56.97
C GLY A 692 49.41 0.01 56.68
N GLY A 693 49.21 0.86 57.69
CA GLY A 693 50.13 1.97 57.87
C GLY A 693 50.05 3.12 56.87
N GLY A 694 50.04 4.33 57.43
CA GLY A 694 50.88 5.41 56.92
C GLY A 694 50.16 6.72 56.62
N GLY A 695 50.00 7.53 57.67
CA GLY A 695 50.97 8.60 57.87
C GLY A 695 50.53 10.04 57.53
N GLY A 696 50.77 10.90 58.52
CA GLY A 696 51.11 12.31 58.36
C GLY A 696 49.92 13.27 58.37
N GLY A 697 49.88 14.31 59.19
CA GLY A 697 50.91 14.85 60.07
C GLY A 697 50.50 16.24 60.56
N ASP A 698 50.94 16.52 61.79
CA ASP A 698 51.45 17.80 62.29
C ASP A 698 50.50 18.97 62.60
N ALA A 699 50.15 19.04 63.90
CA ALA A 699 50.83 19.87 64.91
C ALA A 699 51.04 21.38 64.68
N LEU A 700 50.69 22.15 65.71
CA LEU A 700 51.43 23.26 66.37
C LEU A 700 50.46 23.92 67.36
N GLY A 701 50.77 24.31 68.60
CA GLY A 701 52.02 24.44 69.34
C GLY A 701 51.72 25.36 70.54
N GLY A 702 52.18 25.01 71.75
CA GLY A 702 51.88 25.73 73.00
C GLY A 702 52.88 26.83 73.40
N LEU A 703 52.84 27.26 74.68
CA LEU A 703 53.96 27.82 75.47
C LEU A 703 53.53 27.94 76.96
N THR A 704 54.14 27.20 77.90
CA THR A 704 55.14 27.62 78.95
C THR A 704 54.60 28.52 80.08
N THR A 705 54.93 28.44 81.37
CA THR A 705 55.97 27.74 82.17
C THR A 705 55.62 27.83 83.67
N ALA A 706 56.23 26.94 84.46
CA ALA A 706 56.01 26.66 85.88
C ALA A 706 56.53 27.68 86.90
N ALA A 707 55.97 27.66 88.13
CA ALA A 707 56.72 27.73 89.40
C ALA A 707 55.89 27.27 90.63
N ASN A 708 56.53 26.42 91.46
CA ASN A 708 56.25 26.03 92.86
C ASN A 708 55.00 25.16 93.13
N GLY A 709 55.02 24.01 93.80
CA GLY A 709 56.00 23.31 94.64
C GLY A 709 55.26 22.66 95.82
N ALA A 710 55.30 21.32 95.94
CA ALA A 710 54.82 20.48 97.05
C ALA A 710 53.29 20.23 97.22
N ALA A 711 52.68 19.42 96.33
CA ALA A 711 51.39 18.74 96.55
C ALA A 711 51.26 17.42 95.75
N GLY A 712 52.35 16.67 95.65
CA GLY A 712 52.58 15.68 94.58
C GLY A 712 52.17 14.22 94.82
N GLN A 713 51.32 13.86 95.77
CA GLN A 713 50.98 12.43 96.01
C GLN A 713 49.50 12.05 95.98
N ALA A 714 48.57 13.01 95.84
CA ALA A 714 47.13 12.71 95.71
C ALA A 714 46.60 12.71 94.27
N ASN A 715 47.38 13.12 93.27
CA ASN A 715 46.88 13.42 91.91
C ASN A 715 47.20 12.37 90.83
N ALA A 716 47.98 11.33 91.16
CA ALA A 716 48.38 10.30 90.19
C ALA A 716 47.31 9.21 90.01
N LEU A 717 46.50 8.92 91.03
CA LEU A 717 45.46 7.88 90.99
C LEU A 717 44.19 8.37 90.24
N THR A 718 43.83 9.65 90.43
CA THR A 718 42.70 10.32 89.75
C THR A 718 42.94 10.47 88.24
N ALA A 719 44.20 10.70 87.84
CA ALA A 719 44.58 10.79 86.43
C ALA A 719 44.57 9.43 85.70
N MET A 720 44.94 8.33 86.38
CA MET A 720 44.88 6.98 85.79
C MET A 720 43.43 6.47 85.63
N ALA A 721 42.54 6.78 86.57
CA ALA A 721 41.12 6.43 86.48
C ALA A 721 40.38 7.20 85.36
N ALA A 722 40.71 8.49 85.19
CA ALA A 722 40.12 9.33 84.13
C ALA A 722 40.59 8.95 82.71
N GLY A 723 41.82 8.43 82.57
CA GLY A 723 42.38 8.00 81.29
C GLY A 723 41.76 6.70 80.76
N ALA A 724 41.57 5.71 81.63
CA ALA A 724 40.94 4.43 81.25
C ALA A 724 39.45 4.61 80.88
N ALA A 725 38.74 5.51 81.55
CA ALA A 725 37.35 5.83 81.26
C ALA A 725 37.15 6.53 79.90
N ARG A 726 38.03 7.48 79.53
CA ARG A 726 37.97 8.16 78.22
C ARG A 726 38.27 7.24 77.04
N GLY A 727 39.20 6.29 77.19
CA GLY A 727 39.55 5.34 76.13
C GLY A 727 38.41 4.38 75.78
N ALA A 728 37.73 3.83 76.79
CA ALA A 728 36.58 2.95 76.61
C ALA A 728 35.37 3.68 75.99
N MET A 729 35.16 4.95 76.35
CA MET A 729 34.09 5.80 75.83
C MET A 729 34.25 6.07 74.32
N HIS A 730 35.46 6.40 73.86
CA HIS A 730 35.73 6.65 72.45
C HIS A 730 35.56 5.40 71.56
N GLN A 731 35.93 4.22 72.08
CA GLN A 731 35.84 2.97 71.33
C GLN A 731 34.38 2.48 71.18
N ALA A 732 33.55 2.66 72.21
CA ALA A 732 32.13 2.32 72.18
C ALA A 732 31.31 3.24 71.25
N ILE A 733 31.61 4.55 71.26
CA ILE A 733 30.97 5.52 70.36
C ILE A 733 31.33 5.22 68.90
N GLY A 734 32.60 4.90 68.61
CA GLY A 734 33.05 4.59 67.25
C GLY A 734 32.41 3.34 66.66
N GLN A 735 32.20 2.28 67.45
CA GLN A 735 31.58 1.04 66.99
C GLN A 735 30.05 1.18 66.81
N GLY A 736 29.39 1.99 67.64
CA GLY A 736 27.95 2.25 67.50
C GLY A 736 27.59 3.06 66.25
N VAL A 737 28.39 4.08 65.91
CA VAL A 737 28.16 4.93 64.74
C VAL A 737 28.38 4.16 63.43
N GLY A 738 29.40 3.29 63.37
CA GLY A 738 29.68 2.48 62.17
C GLY A 738 28.60 1.43 61.85
N ALA A 739 28.06 0.77 62.88
CA ALA A 739 27.01 -0.24 62.72
C ALA A 739 25.65 0.38 62.30
N ALA A 740 25.33 1.57 62.81
CA ALA A 740 24.11 2.30 62.44
C ALA A 740 24.12 2.75 60.97
N HIS A 741 25.29 3.16 60.46
CA HIS A 741 25.44 3.59 59.07
C HIS A 741 25.27 2.43 58.07
N GLN A 742 25.84 1.26 58.36
CA GLN A 742 25.72 0.07 57.49
C GLN A 742 24.30 -0.53 57.50
N ALA A 743 23.62 -0.53 58.66
CA ALA A 743 22.24 -0.99 58.75
C ALA A 743 21.26 -0.09 57.98
N LEU A 744 21.51 1.23 57.98
CA LEU A 744 20.68 2.19 57.25
C LEU A 744 20.86 2.08 55.72
N ALA A 745 22.09 1.89 55.24
CA ALA A 745 22.38 1.72 53.81
C ALA A 745 21.75 0.44 53.23
N SER A 746 21.81 -0.67 53.97
CA SER A 746 21.23 -1.95 53.54
C SER A 746 19.69 -1.97 53.63
N ALA A 747 19.10 -1.27 54.61
CA ALA A 747 17.63 -1.13 54.72
C ALA A 747 17.02 -0.23 53.63
N LEU A 748 17.79 0.71 53.09
CA LEU A 748 17.39 1.60 51.99
C LEU A 748 17.71 1.00 50.60
N GLY A 749 18.28 -0.21 50.54
CA GLY A 749 18.62 -0.89 49.28
C GLY A 749 19.74 -0.20 48.49
N VAL A 750 20.60 0.57 49.15
CA VAL A 750 21.68 1.35 48.51
C VAL A 750 23.00 0.56 48.54
N ASP A 751 22.97 -0.72 48.19
CA ASP A 751 24.19 -1.50 48.00
C ASP A 751 24.52 -1.58 46.51
N GLY A 752 25.39 -0.68 46.03
CA GLY A 752 26.19 -0.89 44.82
C GLY A 752 25.97 0.06 43.64
N GLY A 753 26.87 1.05 43.52
CA GLY A 753 27.46 1.51 42.25
C GLY A 753 26.56 2.19 41.21
N GLY A 754 26.56 3.54 41.18
CA GLY A 754 26.20 4.27 39.96
C GLY A 754 25.89 5.76 40.16
N GLY A 755 26.80 6.63 39.71
CA GLY A 755 26.47 7.98 39.25
C GLY A 755 26.72 9.13 40.22
N GLY A 756 27.96 9.61 40.29
CA GLY A 756 28.24 10.97 40.77
C GLY A 756 27.73 12.00 39.77
N GLY A 757 26.62 12.66 40.08
CA GLY A 757 26.10 13.80 39.34
C GLY A 757 25.60 14.85 40.32
N SER A 758 26.29 15.98 40.38
CA SER A 758 25.84 17.17 41.10
C SER A 758 24.55 17.70 40.46
N SER A 759 23.47 17.81 41.23
CA SER A 759 22.29 18.56 40.84
C SER A 759 22.67 20.04 40.69
N MET A 760 22.49 20.59 39.50
CA MET A 760 22.60 22.03 39.26
C MET A 760 21.41 22.73 39.91
N ALA A 761 21.65 23.91 40.48
CA ALA A 761 20.62 24.74 41.10
C ALA A 761 19.41 24.96 40.16
N ASN A 762 18.20 24.77 40.69
CA ASN A 762 16.95 25.12 40.01
C ASN A 762 17.01 26.59 39.55
N GLN A 763 16.86 26.83 38.25
CA GLN A 763 16.51 28.17 37.76
C GLN A 763 15.03 28.43 38.02
N GLY A 764 14.68 29.67 38.35
CA GLY A 764 13.29 30.09 38.54
C GLY A 764 12.47 29.85 37.27
N GLY A 765 11.30 29.23 37.43
CA GLY A 765 10.35 29.05 36.35
C GLY A 765 9.88 30.39 35.78
N PRO A 766 9.45 30.45 34.51
CA PRO A 766 8.93 31.68 33.93
C PRO A 766 7.66 32.15 34.64
N GLU A 767 7.57 33.45 34.93
CA GLU A 767 6.31 34.10 35.31
C GLU A 767 5.34 34.02 34.14
N GLY A 768 4.22 33.30 34.30
CA GLY A 768 3.22 33.17 33.26
C GLY A 768 1.91 32.56 33.75
N ASP A 769 0.83 33.33 33.60
CA ASP A 769 -0.56 32.93 33.86
C ASP A 769 -0.98 31.74 32.98
N VAL A 770 -1.06 30.55 33.59
CA VAL A 770 -1.69 29.39 32.96
C VAL A 770 -3.17 29.37 33.35
N ALA A 771 -4.05 29.55 32.37
CA ALA A 771 -5.50 29.55 32.57
C ALA A 771 -5.97 28.18 33.10
N GLY A 772 -6.80 28.18 34.15
CA GLY A 772 -7.47 26.98 34.69
C GLY A 772 -6.91 26.46 36.03
N ILE A 773 -5.77 26.98 36.50
CA ILE A 773 -5.22 26.65 37.82
C ILE A 773 -5.66 27.72 38.82
N ASP A 774 -6.15 27.30 39.99
CA ASP A 774 -6.53 28.20 41.09
C ASP A 774 -5.35 29.11 41.46
N ALA A 775 -5.59 30.41 41.59
CA ALA A 775 -4.54 31.38 41.90
C ALA A 775 -3.89 31.09 43.26
N THR A 776 -4.66 30.58 44.22
CA THR A 776 -4.15 30.22 45.56
C THR A 776 -3.21 29.03 45.53
N ASP A 777 -3.40 28.08 44.62
CA ASP A 777 -2.49 26.93 44.48
C ASP A 777 -1.17 27.29 43.80
N ARG A 778 -1.15 28.35 42.97
CA ARG A 778 0.08 28.87 42.35
C ARG A 778 0.98 29.61 43.34
N GLU A 779 0.40 30.32 44.30
CA GLU A 779 1.12 31.13 45.29
C GLU A 779 1.82 30.28 46.36
N LYS A 780 1.41 29.01 46.52
CA LYS A 780 1.90 28.08 47.54
C LYS A 780 3.37 27.62 47.37
N GLY A 781 3.94 27.72 46.16
CA GLY A 781 5.33 27.37 45.86
C GLY A 781 5.64 25.85 45.87
N PRO A 782 6.89 25.45 45.54
CA PRO A 782 7.28 24.03 45.44
C PRO A 782 7.37 23.34 46.80
N GLY A 783 7.09 22.03 46.82
CA GLY A 783 7.24 21.17 48.00
C GLY A 783 5.96 20.90 48.81
N ARG A 784 4.78 21.27 48.29
CA ARG A 784 3.47 20.91 48.84
C ARG A 784 2.80 19.81 48.01
N ALA A 785 2.05 18.94 48.67
CA ALA A 785 1.13 18.01 48.03
C ALA A 785 -0.28 18.60 48.07
N THR A 786 -0.94 18.79 46.93
CA THR A 786 -2.34 19.24 46.92
C THR A 786 -3.20 18.37 46.02
N ALA A 787 -4.18 17.68 46.61
CA ALA A 787 -5.13 16.84 45.90
C ALA A 787 -6.53 17.45 46.00
N ARG A 788 -7.14 17.79 44.85
CA ARG A 788 -8.50 18.35 44.81
C ARG A 788 -9.42 17.49 43.93
N VAL A 789 -10.45 16.91 44.54
CA VAL A 789 -11.45 16.07 43.86
C VAL A 789 -12.83 16.67 44.10
N VAL A 790 -13.58 17.00 43.04
CA VAL A 790 -14.93 17.57 43.20
C VAL A 790 -15.96 16.49 43.61
N GLY A 791 -15.79 15.27 43.11
CA GLY A 791 -16.63 14.10 43.42
C GLY A 791 -16.08 13.21 44.54
N THR A 792 -16.34 11.90 44.42
CA THR A 792 -15.85 10.87 45.36
C THR A 792 -14.40 10.48 45.01
N HIS A 793 -13.58 10.28 46.04
CA HIS A 793 -12.22 9.76 45.90
C HIS A 793 -12.11 8.35 46.46
N GLU A 794 -11.71 7.40 45.62
CA GLU A 794 -11.49 6.00 46.00
C GLU A 794 -10.06 5.57 45.67
N GLU A 795 -9.36 5.04 46.65
CA GLU A 795 -7.97 4.61 46.50
C GLU A 795 -7.76 3.24 47.15
N SER A 796 -7.10 2.34 46.42
CA SER A 796 -6.72 1.02 46.92
C SER A 796 -5.26 0.71 46.60
N VAL A 797 -4.50 0.38 47.65
CA VAL A 797 -3.05 0.10 47.58
C VAL A 797 -2.79 -1.28 48.17
N GLY A 798 -2.21 -2.19 47.38
CA GLY A 798 -2.03 -3.59 47.78
C GLY A 798 -1.06 -3.81 48.95
N SER A 799 -0.11 -2.89 49.14
CA SER A 799 0.93 -2.98 50.18
C SER A 799 1.03 -1.70 51.01
N MET A 800 2.05 -0.87 50.78
CA MET A 800 2.33 0.33 51.57
C MET A 800 2.10 1.59 50.76
N LYS A 801 1.47 2.58 51.38
CA LYS A 801 1.36 3.95 50.87
C LYS A 801 2.28 4.86 51.66
N ILE A 802 3.20 5.55 50.98
CA ILE A 802 4.05 6.58 51.58
C ILE A 802 3.81 7.90 50.86
N LEU A 803 3.42 8.92 51.62
CA LEU A 803 3.29 10.30 51.16
C LEU A 803 4.25 11.18 51.94
N ALA A 804 5.14 11.89 51.25
CA ALA A 804 6.13 12.76 51.86
C ALA A 804 6.18 14.15 51.20
N ALA A 805 6.03 15.21 51.99
CA ALA A 805 6.10 16.60 51.54
C ALA A 805 7.02 17.48 52.42
N ILE A 806 7.66 18.48 51.82
CA ILE A 806 8.56 19.44 52.51
C ILE A 806 7.80 20.60 53.15
N GLN A 807 6.64 20.93 52.61
CA GLN A 807 5.74 21.91 53.19
C GLN A 807 4.49 21.16 53.65
N ASP A 808 3.33 21.58 53.14
CA ASP A 808 2.04 21.08 53.59
C ASP A 808 1.53 19.95 52.69
N ILE A 809 0.76 19.05 53.29
CA ILE A 809 -0.09 18.08 52.58
C ILE A 809 -1.51 18.62 52.72
N ASP A 810 -2.18 18.93 51.61
CA ASP A 810 -3.52 19.51 51.57
C ASP A 810 -4.45 18.68 50.67
N THR A 811 -5.33 17.90 51.26
CA THR A 811 -6.29 17.05 50.52
C THR A 811 -7.71 17.58 50.65
N ASN A 812 -8.34 17.92 49.53
CA ASN A 812 -9.70 18.46 49.47
C ASN A 812 -10.61 17.57 48.60
N VAL A 813 -11.55 16.88 49.23
CA VAL A 813 -12.52 16.00 48.57
C VAL A 813 -13.94 16.56 48.75
N GLY A 814 -14.63 16.86 47.66
CA GLY A 814 -15.95 17.48 47.68
C GLY A 814 -17.08 16.56 48.15
N ALA A 815 -16.96 15.25 47.93
CA ALA A 815 -17.89 14.23 48.42
C ALA A 815 -17.22 13.30 49.45
N SER A 816 -17.44 11.98 49.39
CA SER A 816 -16.84 11.01 50.31
C SER A 816 -15.43 10.58 49.88
N ARG A 817 -14.60 10.18 50.84
CA ARG A 817 -13.27 9.60 50.62
C ARG A 817 -13.22 8.19 51.20
N SER A 818 -12.80 7.21 50.41
CA SER A 818 -12.58 5.82 50.86
C SER A 818 -11.18 5.36 50.48
N GLN A 819 -10.44 4.85 51.46
CA GLN A 819 -9.08 4.36 51.26
C GLN A 819 -8.91 2.96 51.87
N ASP A 820 -8.32 2.03 51.11
CA ASP A 820 -8.01 0.66 51.54
C ASP A 820 -6.54 0.31 51.24
N VAL A 821 -5.73 0.16 52.28
CA VAL A 821 -4.29 -0.07 52.19
C VAL A 821 -3.94 -1.41 52.82
N GLY A 822 -3.32 -2.32 52.06
CA GLY A 822 -3.07 -3.70 52.49
C GLY A 822 -2.14 -3.85 53.70
N VAL A 823 -1.15 -2.96 53.85
CA VAL A 823 -0.20 -2.97 54.98
C VAL A 823 -0.32 -1.70 55.79
N GLY A 824 0.04 -0.54 55.26
CA GLY A 824 -0.04 0.68 56.06
C GLY A 824 0.24 1.95 55.31
N THR A 825 -0.26 3.05 55.90
CA THR A 825 -0.09 4.41 55.41
C THR A 825 0.94 5.13 56.26
N LEU A 826 1.95 5.70 55.63
CA LEU A 826 2.92 6.58 56.26
C LEU A 826 2.83 7.97 55.62
N GLN A 827 2.50 8.98 56.42
CA GLN A 827 2.41 10.37 55.98
C GLN A 827 3.48 11.18 56.70
N LEU A 828 4.30 11.89 55.94
CA LEU A 828 5.44 12.67 56.42
C LEU A 828 5.33 14.10 55.91
N ALA A 829 5.19 15.07 56.81
CA ALA A 829 5.18 16.49 56.46
C ALA A 829 6.11 17.29 57.39
N ILE A 830 6.87 18.25 56.85
CA ILE A 830 7.50 19.26 57.70
C ILE A 830 6.49 20.36 58.05
N GLY A 831 5.60 20.70 57.11
CA GLY A 831 4.47 21.60 57.32
C GLY A 831 3.22 20.89 57.83
N ASP A 832 2.07 21.52 57.67
CA ASP A 832 0.79 21.00 58.18
C ASP A 832 0.26 19.85 57.32
N TYR A 833 -0.35 18.85 57.97
CA TYR A 833 -1.25 17.92 57.29
C TYR A 833 -2.67 18.47 57.40
N ALA A 834 -3.28 18.85 56.28
CA ALA A 834 -4.63 19.35 56.19
C ALA A 834 -5.46 18.44 55.28
N GLU A 835 -6.63 18.03 55.75
CA GLU A 835 -7.58 17.27 54.95
C GLU A 835 -9.00 17.78 55.16
N THR A 836 -9.70 18.09 54.07
CA THR A 836 -11.12 18.43 54.08
C THR A 836 -11.90 17.44 53.21
N VAL A 837 -12.92 16.80 53.78
CA VAL A 837 -13.82 15.86 53.11
C VAL A 837 -15.27 16.34 53.29
N GLY A 838 -15.98 16.64 52.20
CA GLY A 838 -17.35 17.14 52.26
C GLY A 838 -18.38 16.09 52.72
N GLY A 839 -18.12 14.81 52.42
CA GLY A 839 -18.94 13.65 52.80
C GLY A 839 -18.33 12.84 53.96
N SER A 840 -18.47 11.51 53.93
CA SER A 840 -17.85 10.62 54.92
C SER A 840 -16.43 10.23 54.51
N LYS A 841 -15.57 9.99 55.50
CA LYS A 841 -14.21 9.46 55.33
C LYS A 841 -14.13 8.05 55.90
N ASP A 842 -13.77 7.07 55.06
CA ASP A 842 -13.51 5.68 55.46
C ASP A 842 -12.05 5.31 55.13
N GLU A 843 -11.30 4.86 56.12
CA GLU A 843 -9.90 4.48 55.97
C GLU A 843 -9.64 3.10 56.58
N LYS A 844 -9.02 2.20 55.81
CA LYS A 844 -8.66 0.84 56.22
C LYS A 844 -7.18 0.59 55.99
N ALA A 845 -6.48 0.09 57.02
CA ALA A 845 -5.07 -0.28 56.93
C ALA A 845 -4.67 -1.34 58.00
N LEU A 846 -3.47 -1.94 57.94
CA LEU A 846 -2.89 -2.64 59.11
C LEU A 846 -2.09 -1.70 60.02
N GLY A 847 -1.61 -0.56 59.51
CA GLY A 847 -0.97 0.49 60.31
C GLY A 847 -1.14 1.87 59.69
N LEU A 848 -1.29 2.90 60.54
CA LEU A 848 -1.36 4.31 60.13
C LEU A 848 -0.35 5.11 60.96
N ILE A 849 0.53 5.83 60.30
CA ILE A 849 1.54 6.67 60.94
C ILE A 849 1.54 8.05 60.28
N VAL A 850 1.31 9.09 61.08
CA VAL A 850 1.40 10.49 60.67
C VAL A 850 2.54 11.15 61.45
N LEU A 851 3.56 11.64 60.75
CA LEU A 851 4.66 12.41 61.34
C LEU A 851 4.65 13.83 60.77
N SER A 852 4.38 14.82 61.61
CA SER A 852 4.44 16.24 61.23
C SER A 852 5.28 17.09 62.19
N LYS A 853 6.08 18.03 61.64
CA LYS A 853 6.78 19.07 62.42
C LYS A 853 5.91 20.31 62.67
N ALA A 854 4.68 20.33 62.16
CA ALA A 854 3.65 21.30 62.46
C ALA A 854 2.43 20.57 63.05
N GLY A 855 1.21 20.93 62.66
CA GLY A 855 -0.03 20.31 63.12
C GLY A 855 -0.66 19.34 62.11
N GLU A 856 -1.73 18.70 62.57
CA GLU A 856 -2.64 17.90 61.76
C GLU A 856 -4.05 18.49 61.91
N SER A 857 -4.75 18.70 60.79
CA SER A 857 -6.13 19.18 60.75
C SER A 857 -6.93 18.35 59.77
N GLU A 858 -7.94 17.63 60.25
CA GLU A 858 -8.92 16.97 59.41
C GLU A 858 -10.32 17.51 59.65
N THR A 859 -11.03 17.90 58.59
CA THR A 859 -12.42 18.35 58.62
C THR A 859 -13.26 17.46 57.71
N VAL A 860 -14.19 16.70 58.30
CA VAL A 860 -15.06 15.74 57.61
C VAL A 860 -16.51 16.16 57.80
N GLY A 861 -17.25 16.41 56.72
CA GLY A 861 -18.65 16.85 56.78
C GLY A 861 -19.62 15.76 57.27
N GLY A 862 -19.29 14.48 57.02
CA GLY A 862 -20.04 13.30 57.45
C GLY A 862 -19.39 12.55 58.63
N SER A 863 -19.44 11.23 58.59
CA SER A 863 -18.76 10.36 59.57
C SER A 863 -17.30 10.13 59.20
N LYS A 864 -16.42 10.05 60.20
CA LYS A 864 -15.04 9.58 60.03
C LYS A 864 -14.90 8.17 60.60
N THR A 865 -14.42 7.23 59.81
CA THR A 865 -14.17 5.85 60.22
C THR A 865 -12.74 5.47 59.83
N THR A 866 -11.90 5.22 60.84
CA THR A 866 -10.53 4.73 60.66
C THR A 866 -10.42 3.34 61.28
N MET A 867 -10.24 2.32 60.44
CA MET A 867 -10.17 0.91 60.81
C MET A 867 -8.75 0.38 60.56
N VAL A 868 -7.97 0.29 61.62
CA VAL A 868 -6.57 -0.13 61.55
C VAL A 868 -6.37 -1.44 62.30
N GLY A 869 -5.82 -2.45 61.62
CA GLY A 869 -5.57 -3.77 62.23
C GLY A 869 -4.50 -3.76 63.33
N GLY A 870 -3.57 -2.82 63.28
CA GLY A 870 -2.43 -2.67 64.18
C GLY A 870 -2.42 -1.31 64.91
N ALA A 871 -1.40 -0.49 64.66
CA ALA A 871 -1.17 0.76 65.39
C ALA A 871 -1.56 2.01 64.58
N ILE A 872 -2.16 2.98 65.26
CA ILE A 872 -2.32 4.37 64.81
C ILE A 872 -1.34 5.22 65.63
N ILE A 873 -0.39 5.88 64.97
CA ILE A 873 0.66 6.69 65.61
C ILE A 873 0.72 8.07 64.96
N ASP A 874 0.36 9.09 65.72
CA ASP A 874 0.49 10.49 65.32
C ASP A 874 1.58 11.15 66.16
N LYS A 875 2.61 11.69 65.51
CA LYS A 875 3.68 12.42 66.17
C LYS A 875 3.80 13.82 65.57
N LEU A 876 3.34 14.80 66.34
CA LEU A 876 3.11 16.16 65.89
C LEU A 876 3.88 17.14 66.79
N SER A 877 4.58 18.09 66.17
CA SER A 877 5.21 19.19 66.92
C SER A 877 4.29 20.40 67.12
N GLY A 878 3.08 20.37 66.54
CA GLY A 878 1.98 21.31 66.72
C GLY A 878 0.73 20.64 67.31
N SER A 879 -0.45 21.17 67.01
CA SER A 879 -1.75 20.66 67.48
C SER A 879 -2.33 19.59 66.56
N GLN A 880 -3.16 18.70 67.10
CA GLN A 880 -4.04 17.81 66.32
C GLN A 880 -5.47 18.34 66.38
N VAL A 881 -6.13 18.45 65.24
CA VAL A 881 -7.54 18.84 65.15
C VAL A 881 -8.26 17.86 64.24
N ILE A 882 -9.25 17.15 64.77
CA ILE A 882 -10.13 16.30 63.98
C ILE A 882 -11.57 16.76 64.20
N GLU A 883 -12.17 17.31 63.16
CA GLU A 883 -13.57 17.74 63.12
C GLU A 883 -14.37 16.78 62.22
N ALA A 884 -15.44 16.19 62.76
CA ALA A 884 -16.38 15.38 62.01
C ALA A 884 -17.82 15.89 62.24
N GLY A 885 -18.61 16.03 61.19
CA GLY A 885 -20.03 16.41 61.28
C GLY A 885 -20.92 15.31 61.87
N GLY A 886 -20.47 14.05 61.78
CA GLY A 886 -21.07 12.86 62.38
C GLY A 886 -20.16 12.17 63.42
N PRO A 887 -20.38 10.87 63.71
CA PRO A 887 -19.51 10.14 64.62
C PRO A 887 -18.12 9.94 64.01
N ALA A 888 -17.08 10.11 64.84
CA ALA A 888 -15.71 9.72 64.54
C ALA A 888 -15.39 8.40 65.24
N THR A 889 -15.02 7.38 64.48
CA THR A 889 -14.71 6.03 64.95
C THR A 889 -13.26 5.70 64.63
N PHE A 890 -12.47 5.40 65.66
CA PHE A 890 -11.09 4.95 65.52
C PHE A 890 -10.98 3.55 66.11
N VAL A 891 -10.68 2.56 65.27
CA VAL A 891 -10.48 1.18 65.69
C VAL A 891 -9.04 0.81 65.41
N GLY A 892 -8.30 0.48 66.45
CA GLY A 892 -6.90 0.08 66.40
C GLY A 892 -6.57 -0.87 67.54
N ALA A 893 -5.58 -1.75 67.35
CA ALA A 893 -5.01 -2.51 68.46
C ALA A 893 -4.26 -1.59 69.44
N PHE A 894 -3.73 -0.47 68.93
CA PHE A 894 -3.01 0.55 69.68
C PHE A 894 -3.19 1.94 69.05
N HIS A 895 -3.47 2.97 69.84
CA HIS A 895 -3.58 4.36 69.37
C HIS A 895 -2.72 5.26 70.27
N LYS A 896 -1.75 5.95 69.68
CA LYS A 896 -0.83 6.85 70.37
C LYS A 896 -0.71 8.18 69.64
N ILE A 897 -1.06 9.25 70.34
CA ILE A 897 -0.93 10.62 69.85
C ILE A 897 0.10 11.34 70.71
N GLU A 898 1.16 11.83 70.09
CA GLU A 898 2.19 12.68 70.69
C GLU A 898 2.12 14.06 70.03
N ALA A 899 1.38 14.99 70.60
CA ALA A 899 1.31 16.38 70.15
C ALA A 899 1.98 17.32 71.17
N LYS A 900 2.73 18.32 70.71
CA LYS A 900 3.20 19.41 71.58
C LYS A 900 2.13 20.50 71.77
N GLY A 901 1.21 20.63 70.82
CA GLY A 901 0.05 21.51 70.90
C GLY A 901 -1.17 20.82 71.52
N ALA A 902 -2.34 21.41 71.36
CA ALA A 902 -3.59 20.83 71.83
C ALA A 902 -4.03 19.66 70.92
N ILE A 903 -4.66 18.64 71.51
CA ILE A 903 -5.33 17.57 70.78
C ILE A 903 -6.84 17.83 70.87
N THR A 904 -7.48 18.14 69.75
CA THR A 904 -8.89 18.50 69.67
C THR A 904 -9.64 17.48 68.82
N PHE A 905 -10.66 16.85 69.41
CA PHE A 905 -11.64 16.04 68.69
C PHE A 905 -13.00 16.72 68.77
N LYS A 906 -13.58 17.06 67.63
CA LYS A 906 -14.90 17.68 67.54
C LYS A 906 -15.82 16.82 66.69
N CYS A 907 -16.83 16.25 67.31
CA CYS A 907 -17.78 15.35 66.67
C CYS A 907 -19.19 15.94 66.84
N GLY A 908 -19.73 16.53 65.77
CA GLY A 908 -21.00 17.25 65.81
C GLY A 908 -20.98 18.40 66.82
N ALA A 909 -21.84 18.35 67.83
CA ALA A 909 -21.94 19.36 68.89
C ALA A 909 -21.03 19.10 70.10
N SER A 910 -20.25 18.01 70.08
CA SER A 910 -19.35 17.62 71.18
C SER A 910 -17.90 17.88 70.81
N GLU A 911 -17.11 18.35 71.76
CA GLU A 911 -15.69 18.67 71.62
C GLU A 911 -14.90 18.14 72.82
N VAL A 912 -13.75 17.55 72.56
CA VAL A 912 -12.77 17.13 73.56
C VAL A 912 -11.45 17.79 73.21
N VAL A 913 -10.91 18.60 74.12
CA VAL A 913 -9.60 19.23 73.97
C VAL A 913 -8.68 18.74 75.08
N ILE A 914 -7.50 18.26 74.71
CA ILE A 914 -6.44 17.87 75.63
C ILE A 914 -5.29 18.85 75.41
N ALA A 915 -5.01 19.69 76.41
CA ALA A 915 -3.98 20.72 76.36
C ALA A 915 -3.11 20.70 77.64
N GLU A 916 -2.05 21.51 77.69
CA GLU A 916 -1.18 21.62 78.89
C GLU A 916 -1.97 21.95 80.17
N GLU A 917 -3.01 22.79 80.01
CA GLU A 917 -3.87 23.30 81.08
C GLU A 917 -4.88 22.25 81.60
N GLY A 918 -5.15 21.18 80.85
CA GLY A 918 -6.06 20.11 81.26
C GLY A 918 -6.82 19.46 80.09
N ILE A 919 -7.79 18.62 80.45
CA ILE A 919 -8.74 18.02 79.50
C ILE A 919 -10.07 18.77 79.65
N SER A 920 -10.55 19.41 78.58
CA SER A 920 -11.88 20.02 78.52
C SER A 920 -12.79 19.20 77.62
N ILE A 921 -13.99 18.91 78.11
CA ILE A 921 -15.02 18.19 77.37
C ILE A 921 -16.23 19.11 77.29
N THR A 922 -16.56 19.58 76.10
CA THR A 922 -17.77 20.35 75.80
C THR A 922 -18.76 19.41 75.13
N SER A 923 -19.84 19.02 75.80
CA SER A 923 -20.83 18.12 75.19
C SER A 923 -22.23 18.45 75.71
N PRO A 924 -23.29 18.29 74.89
CA PRO A 924 -24.67 18.36 75.36
C PRO A 924 -24.98 17.32 76.46
N LEU A 925 -24.20 16.22 76.48
CA LEU A 925 -24.29 15.15 77.47
C LEU A 925 -22.91 14.51 77.67
N VAL A 926 -22.42 14.47 78.91
CA VAL A 926 -21.18 13.75 79.28
C VAL A 926 -21.57 12.56 80.16
N VAL A 927 -21.24 11.34 79.71
CA VAL A 927 -21.52 10.10 80.46
C VAL A 927 -20.21 9.35 80.67
N PHE A 928 -19.80 9.18 81.93
CA PHE A 928 -18.64 8.37 82.31
C PHE A 928 -19.07 6.91 82.54
N LEU A 929 -18.62 5.99 81.66
CA LEU A 929 -18.88 4.55 81.78
C LEU A 929 -17.55 3.77 81.80
N ALA A 930 -16.94 3.62 82.98
CA ALA A 930 -15.81 2.69 83.19
C ALA A 930 -15.66 2.28 84.66
N PRO A 931 -15.20 1.05 84.97
CA PRO A 931 -14.92 0.61 86.33
C PRO A 931 -13.63 1.22 86.93
N LYS A 932 -12.81 1.92 86.13
CA LYS A 932 -11.63 2.67 86.59
C LYS A 932 -11.28 3.81 85.63
N ILE A 933 -11.31 5.04 86.12
CA ILE A 933 -10.79 6.23 85.43
C ILE A 933 -9.69 6.82 86.32
N GLN A 934 -8.49 7.01 85.77
CA GLN A 934 -7.40 7.74 86.43
C GLN A 934 -7.04 8.94 85.55
N LEU A 935 -7.30 10.13 86.07
CA LEU A 935 -6.95 11.40 85.43
C LEU A 935 -5.83 12.05 86.26
N PRO A 936 -4.62 12.24 85.70
CA PRO A 936 -3.46 12.70 86.47
C PRO A 936 -3.42 14.23 86.69
N LYS A 937 -4.37 15.01 86.16
CA LYS A 937 -4.49 16.47 86.35
C LYS A 937 -5.94 16.89 86.65
N LYS A 938 -6.11 18.06 87.29
CA LYS A 938 -7.42 18.65 87.62
C LYS A 938 -8.30 18.75 86.37
N VAL A 939 -9.50 18.16 86.44
CA VAL A 939 -10.60 18.44 85.51
C VAL A 939 -11.26 19.71 85.99
N THR A 940 -11.46 20.67 85.10
CA THR A 940 -12.24 21.88 85.38
C THR A 940 -13.51 21.78 84.55
N GLU A 941 -14.66 21.65 85.21
CA GLU A 941 -15.96 21.87 84.59
C GLU A 941 -16.08 23.35 84.21
N LEU A 942 -16.57 23.63 83.01
CA LEU A 942 -17.02 24.95 82.55
C LEU A 942 -18.51 24.88 82.26
#